data_AF-A0A8C2Z5R5-F1
#
_entry.id   AF-A0A8C2Z5R5-F1
#
_cell.length_a   1.000
_cell.length_b   1.000
_cell.length_c   1.000
_cell.angle_alpha   90.00
_cell.angle_beta   90.00
_cell.angle_gamma   90.00
#
_symmetry.space_group_name_H-M   'P 1'
#
loop_
_entity.id
_entity.type
_entity.pdbx_description
1 polymer ?
#
loop_
_entity_poly.entity_id
_entity_poly.type
_entity_poly.pdbx_seq_one_letter_code
_entity_poly.pdbx_strand_id
1 'polypeptide(L)'
;MFIFNVFYIFSQYTFNDLSGSVSLAWVGDGTGVILALTTFQVPFFMIRLGQSKLYRSENYGKSFEDVTNLINNTFIRSEFGIAIGSSGKVILTGEVSGGYGSRIFVSNDFGKSFTPRDLPFIPLAQITYNPDNSNVLLALSKSNELWLSEDFGSNWKKIHDVVCDRGMLELKRTTDFGKNIKTVASKIYSFGQGGRFLFASVMTGKGTLRMIHVSVDQGETWNMAQLPPVGHEQFYSILAANDEMVFMHVDEPGDTGFGTIYVSDDRGTVYSKSLERHLYTTTGGDTDFTNVTSLRGVFLTSVLAEDKSVHSVVSFDQGGEWVPLRKPANSKCDATAKDPDKCSLHIHAAYSTAIRLNFPMLPLTEPNAVGLILAHGSVGDSISVMKPDVYVSDDGGYTWIKALVGPHHYAILDSGGLLVAVEHSTTQPINTIKFSTDEGQCWGVYNFTKDPIYFTGLASEPGARSMNVSVWGYRDSLLSQYWISTTIDFRELLTRDCGDKDYVQWLAHSDDISDPKDGCMLGYKEKFLRLRKDSVCWNGREYQVNTQPTPCPCTLDDFLCDFGYYRQENSSECVEQPDLKGKVLEFCLHGKEEQLQTSGYRKIPGDKCEGGKMPERKEIDLSMRCVSDLVAPELLVIIIIIMLLSIAAGVVFVKKYVCGGRSVFLVHRYSVLQQHVEDNAVDGMDDPLETNHTQNGKIEFHDDSDEVQWIPFLCSYTG
;
A
#
# COMPACT_ATOMS: atom_id res chain seq x y z
N MET A 1 -31.99 -20.26 -27.33
CA MET A 1 -32.24 -19.15 -28.29
C MET A 1 -33.28 -18.25 -27.66
N PHE A 2 -32.85 -17.31 -26.80
CA PHE A 2 -33.74 -16.35 -26.13
C PHE A 2 -33.68 -15.04 -26.93
N ILE A 3 -34.80 -14.67 -27.57
CA ILE A 3 -34.96 -13.38 -28.23
C ILE A 3 -35.46 -12.41 -27.15
N PHE A 4 -34.56 -11.68 -26.50
CA PHE A 4 -34.92 -10.60 -25.58
C PHE A 4 -35.18 -9.30 -26.35
N ASN A 5 -36.06 -8.45 -25.84
CA ASN A 5 -36.18 -7.05 -26.27
C ASN A 5 -34.95 -6.29 -25.74
N VAL A 6 -33.85 -6.31 -26.52
CA VAL A 6 -32.50 -5.82 -26.15
C VAL A 6 -32.38 -4.27 -26.10
N PHE A 7 -33.47 -3.51 -26.26
CA PHE A 7 -33.38 -2.09 -26.60
C PHE A 7 -33.07 -1.10 -25.46
N TYR A 8 -33.01 -1.50 -24.17
CA TYR A 8 -32.93 -0.51 -23.06
C TYR A 8 -32.07 -0.91 -21.83
N ILE A 9 -31.00 -1.72 -21.96
CA ILE A 9 -30.16 -2.05 -20.79
C ILE A 9 -29.02 -1.04 -20.51
N PHE A 10 -28.88 0.00 -21.35
CA PHE A 10 -27.81 0.99 -21.22
C PHE A 10 -28.33 2.43 -21.15
N SER A 11 -27.58 3.28 -20.47
CA SER A 11 -27.77 4.73 -20.41
C SER A 11 -26.47 5.39 -20.86
N GLN A 12 -26.55 6.31 -21.82
CA GLN A 12 -25.39 7.02 -22.34
C GLN A 12 -25.46 8.50 -21.92
N TYR A 13 -24.33 9.02 -21.44
CA TYR A 13 -24.16 10.43 -21.09
C TYR A 13 -22.95 11.00 -21.83
N THR A 14 -23.14 12.17 -22.44
CA THR A 14 -22.10 12.90 -23.17
C THR A 14 -21.69 14.13 -22.37
N PHE A 15 -20.39 14.25 -22.09
CA PHE A 15 -19.82 15.40 -21.41
C PHE A 15 -19.42 16.45 -22.45
N ASN A 16 -20.18 17.54 -22.48
CA ASN A 16 -19.93 18.66 -23.39
C ASN A 16 -18.88 19.62 -22.78
N ASP A 17 -17.63 19.18 -22.73
CA ASP A 17 -16.49 20.03 -22.36
C ASP A 17 -15.22 19.70 -23.17
N LEU A 18 -14.24 20.61 -23.12
CA LEU A 18 -12.99 20.54 -23.88
C LEU A 18 -11.85 19.90 -23.08
N SER A 19 -12.17 19.20 -21.98
CA SER A 19 -11.17 18.78 -21.01
C SER A 19 -10.39 17.57 -21.50
N GLY A 20 -9.06 17.62 -21.32
CA GLY A 20 -8.17 16.53 -21.69
C GLY A 20 -8.14 15.38 -20.67
N SER A 21 -8.69 15.58 -19.47
CA SER A 21 -8.68 14.58 -18.38
C SER A 21 -10.00 14.53 -17.62
N VAL A 22 -10.29 13.35 -17.07
CA VAL A 22 -11.44 13.07 -16.20
C VAL A 22 -10.95 12.29 -14.98
N SER A 23 -11.26 12.78 -13.78
CA SER A 23 -11.07 12.07 -12.52
C SER A 23 -12.42 11.61 -12.00
N LEU A 24 -12.53 10.33 -11.62
CA LEU A 24 -13.75 9.73 -11.12
C LEU A 24 -13.59 9.34 -9.64
N ALA A 25 -14.61 9.62 -8.84
CA ALA A 25 -14.64 9.22 -7.43
C ALA A 25 -16.04 8.71 -7.05
N TRP A 26 -16.09 7.50 -6.51
CA TRP A 26 -17.30 6.94 -5.88
C TRP A 26 -17.46 7.50 -4.47
N VAL A 27 -18.68 7.88 -4.09
CA VAL A 27 -18.95 8.49 -2.77
C VAL A 27 -19.89 7.62 -1.96
N GLY A 28 -19.31 6.77 -1.11
CA GLY A 28 -20.02 5.80 -0.28
C GLY A 28 -20.40 4.51 -1.03
N ASP A 29 -20.56 3.43 -0.27
CA ASP A 29 -20.99 2.11 -0.79
C ASP A 29 -22.51 2.05 -0.89
N GLY A 30 -23.04 1.57 -2.02
CA GLY A 30 -24.47 1.39 -2.27
C GLY A 30 -25.25 2.67 -2.53
N THR A 31 -24.58 3.82 -2.61
CA THR A 31 -25.23 5.11 -2.85
C THR A 31 -25.49 5.38 -4.33
N GLY A 32 -24.71 4.74 -5.22
CA GLY A 32 -24.70 5.05 -6.65
C GLY A 32 -24.12 6.43 -6.98
N VAL A 33 -23.52 7.13 -6.01
CA VAL A 33 -23.01 8.48 -6.20
C VAL A 33 -21.62 8.46 -6.81
N ILE A 34 -21.47 9.14 -7.95
CA ILE A 34 -20.19 9.34 -8.64
C ILE A 34 -19.95 10.83 -8.83
N LEU A 35 -18.77 11.31 -8.47
CA LEU A 35 -18.26 12.61 -8.88
C LEU A 35 -17.30 12.43 -10.05
N ALA A 36 -17.55 13.16 -11.14
CA ALA A 36 -16.66 13.24 -12.29
C ALA A 36 -16.13 14.67 -12.39
N LEU A 37 -14.83 14.85 -12.19
CA LEU A 37 -14.13 16.13 -12.29
C LEU A 37 -13.37 16.17 -13.60
N THR A 38 -13.64 17.16 -14.43
CA THR A 38 -12.89 17.41 -15.66
C THR A 38 -12.05 18.66 -15.48
N THR A 39 -10.79 18.61 -15.91
CA THR A 39 -9.86 19.75 -15.79
C THR A 39 -9.25 20.08 -17.14
N PHE A 40 -9.15 21.38 -17.41
CA PHE A 40 -8.55 21.92 -18.63
C PHE A 40 -7.58 23.02 -18.27
N GLN A 41 -6.34 22.93 -18.77
CA GLN A 41 -5.32 23.96 -18.62
C GLN A 41 -4.84 24.42 -19.99
N VAL A 42 -4.84 25.73 -20.22
CA VAL A 42 -4.22 26.31 -21.40
C VAL A 42 -2.81 26.79 -21.03
N PRO A 43 -1.75 26.26 -21.67
CA PRO A 43 -0.41 26.78 -21.51
C PRO A 43 -0.29 28.11 -22.26
N PHE A 44 -0.66 29.22 -21.62
CA PHE A 44 -0.39 30.57 -22.12
C PHE A 44 0.74 31.23 -21.33
N PHE A 45 1.66 31.88 -22.03
CA PHE A 45 2.81 32.59 -21.45
C PHE A 45 2.40 33.42 -20.22
N MET A 46 2.95 33.07 -19.06
CA MET A 46 2.81 33.75 -17.75
C MET A 46 1.42 33.77 -17.07
N ILE A 47 0.35 33.18 -17.62
CA ILE A 47 -0.96 33.09 -16.95
C ILE A 47 -1.53 31.66 -17.05
N ARG A 48 -1.68 30.98 -15.90
CA ARG A 48 -2.41 29.71 -15.81
C ARG A 48 -3.93 29.99 -15.83
N LEU A 49 -4.53 29.95 -17.02
CA LEU A 49 -5.99 29.89 -17.14
C LEU A 49 -6.40 28.42 -17.12
N GLY A 50 -6.84 27.97 -15.94
CA GLY A 50 -7.41 26.64 -15.73
C GLY A 50 -8.93 26.74 -15.57
N GLN A 51 -9.66 25.79 -16.15
CA GLN A 51 -11.08 25.59 -15.88
C GLN A 51 -11.29 24.16 -15.37
N SER A 52 -12.21 24.02 -14.42
CA SER A 52 -12.67 22.71 -13.94
C SER A 52 -14.18 22.66 -14.06
N LYS A 53 -14.70 21.49 -14.44
CA LYS A 53 -16.13 21.18 -14.30
C LYS A 53 -16.31 19.99 -13.38
N LEU A 54 -17.35 20.07 -12.56
CA LEU A 54 -17.72 19.01 -11.64
C LEU A 54 -19.10 18.49 -12.03
N TYR A 55 -19.18 17.19 -12.31
CA TYR A 55 -20.41 16.49 -12.58
C TYR A 55 -20.72 15.51 -11.46
N ARG A 56 -22.00 15.31 -11.17
CA ARG A 56 -22.47 14.40 -10.13
C ARG A 56 -23.53 13.46 -10.68
N SER A 57 -23.39 12.17 -10.40
CA SER A 57 -24.40 11.14 -10.64
C SER A 57 -24.93 10.62 -9.29
N GLU A 58 -26.18 10.18 -9.26
CA GLU A 58 -26.80 9.45 -8.12
C GLU A 58 -27.31 8.06 -8.53
N ASN A 59 -26.96 7.61 -9.74
CA ASN A 59 -27.51 6.40 -10.34
C ASN A 59 -26.44 5.58 -11.06
N TYR A 60 -25.27 5.44 -10.43
CA TYR A 60 -24.15 4.62 -10.90
C TYR A 60 -23.58 5.07 -12.25
N GLY A 61 -23.74 6.34 -12.60
CA GLY A 61 -23.23 6.93 -13.85
C GLY A 61 -24.22 6.93 -15.01
N LYS A 62 -25.45 6.40 -14.83
CA LYS A 62 -26.48 6.39 -15.90
C LYS A 62 -26.82 7.80 -16.40
N SER A 63 -26.82 8.78 -15.50
CA SER A 63 -26.91 10.20 -15.85
C SER A 63 -26.04 11.05 -14.91
N PHE A 64 -25.59 12.20 -15.41
CA PHE A 64 -24.83 13.17 -14.65
C PHE A 64 -25.51 14.55 -14.69
N GLU A 65 -25.32 15.32 -13.63
CA GLU A 65 -25.70 16.73 -13.51
C GLU A 65 -24.44 17.58 -13.41
N ASP A 66 -24.37 18.68 -14.17
CA ASP A 66 -23.29 19.68 -14.03
C ASP A 66 -23.53 20.51 -12.77
N VAL A 67 -22.70 20.28 -11.76
CA VAL A 67 -22.75 20.92 -10.44
C VAL A 67 -21.56 21.87 -10.23
N THR A 68 -20.93 22.33 -11.31
CA THR A 68 -19.74 23.22 -11.26
C THR A 68 -20.01 24.52 -10.50
N ASN A 69 -21.24 25.01 -10.52
CA ASN A 69 -21.65 26.21 -9.77
C ASN A 69 -21.49 26.03 -8.24
N LEU A 70 -21.57 24.80 -7.71
CA LEU A 70 -21.39 24.53 -6.28
C LEU A 70 -19.96 24.83 -5.79
N ILE A 71 -18.99 24.83 -6.70
CA ILE A 71 -17.58 25.17 -6.41
C ILE A 71 -17.21 26.56 -6.93
N ASN A 72 -18.21 27.42 -7.23
CA ASN A 72 -18.02 28.77 -7.77
C ASN A 72 -17.10 28.79 -9.01
N ASN A 73 -17.12 27.73 -9.83
CA ASN A 73 -16.27 27.56 -11.02
C ASN A 73 -14.76 27.68 -10.71
N THR A 74 -14.37 27.30 -9.49
CA THR A 74 -12.97 27.33 -9.05
C THR A 74 -12.18 26.22 -9.72
N PHE A 75 -10.94 26.50 -10.09
CA PHE A 75 -10.02 25.49 -10.59
C PHE A 75 -9.66 24.51 -9.47
N ILE A 76 -9.96 23.23 -9.66
CA ILE A 76 -9.59 22.13 -8.77
C ILE A 76 -8.30 21.51 -9.28
N ARG A 77 -7.38 21.19 -8.36
CA ARG A 77 -6.12 20.53 -8.71
C ARG A 77 -6.38 19.21 -9.40
N SER A 78 -5.59 18.90 -10.43
CA SER A 78 -5.64 17.61 -11.13
C SER A 78 -5.16 16.47 -10.23
N GLU A 79 -4.12 16.73 -9.45
CA GLU A 79 -3.54 15.79 -8.48
C GLU A 79 -4.05 16.09 -7.07
N PHE A 80 -4.46 15.04 -6.36
CA PHE A 80 -4.98 15.12 -4.99
C PHE A 80 -6.17 16.08 -4.81
N GLY A 81 -6.86 16.39 -5.91
CA GLY A 81 -7.94 17.38 -5.97
C GLY A 81 -9.23 16.91 -5.34
N ILE A 82 -9.45 15.59 -5.22
CA ILE A 82 -10.63 14.98 -4.60
C ILE A 82 -10.16 14.07 -3.48
N ALA A 83 -10.71 14.22 -2.28
CA ALA A 83 -10.52 13.29 -1.17
C ALA A 83 -11.88 12.82 -0.64
N ILE A 84 -12.12 11.52 -0.69
CA ILE A 84 -13.37 10.88 -0.24
C ILE A 84 -13.19 10.35 1.18
N GLY A 85 -14.10 10.73 2.06
CA GLY A 85 -14.18 10.24 3.44
C GLY A 85 -15.39 9.33 3.65
N SER A 86 -15.46 8.73 4.83
CA SER A 86 -16.64 7.95 5.24
C SER A 86 -17.87 8.83 5.43
N SER A 87 -19.05 8.19 5.41
CA SER A 87 -20.35 8.86 5.65
C SER A 87 -20.66 10.00 4.65
N GLY A 88 -20.27 9.84 3.39
CA GLY A 88 -20.61 10.79 2.32
C GLY A 88 -19.81 12.09 2.34
N LYS A 89 -18.67 12.13 3.03
CA LYS A 89 -17.80 13.29 3.08
C LYS A 89 -16.91 13.41 1.86
N VAL A 90 -16.80 14.61 1.33
CA VAL A 90 -15.96 14.94 0.17
C VAL A 90 -15.21 16.23 0.44
N ILE A 91 -13.93 16.25 0.10
CA ILE A 91 -13.10 17.47 0.07
C ILE A 91 -12.60 17.65 -1.36
N LEU A 92 -12.80 18.84 -1.93
CA LEU A 92 -12.19 19.26 -3.18
C LEU A 92 -11.15 20.34 -2.91
N THR A 93 -9.94 20.18 -3.43
CA THR A 93 -8.83 21.13 -3.21
C THR A 93 -8.65 22.03 -4.42
N GLY A 94 -8.98 23.32 -4.26
CA GLY A 94 -8.91 24.33 -5.31
C GLY A 94 -7.77 25.33 -5.16
N GLU A 95 -7.36 25.93 -6.27
CA GLU A 95 -6.41 27.04 -6.30
C GLU A 95 -7.13 28.38 -6.40
N VAL A 96 -6.76 29.35 -5.57
CA VAL A 96 -7.36 30.68 -5.56
C VAL A 96 -6.56 31.60 -6.48
N SER A 97 -7.21 32.19 -7.49
CA SER A 97 -6.56 33.15 -8.39
C SER A 97 -6.23 34.46 -7.66
N GLY A 98 -4.98 34.92 -7.75
CA GLY A 98 -4.57 36.25 -7.27
C GLY A 98 -3.93 36.32 -5.87
N GLY A 99 -3.56 35.19 -5.26
CA GLY A 99 -2.81 35.17 -3.99
C GLY A 99 -2.10 33.83 -3.71
N TYR A 100 -1.33 33.77 -2.62
CA TYR A 100 -0.68 32.55 -2.11
C TYR A 100 -1.62 31.64 -1.29
N GLY A 101 -2.94 31.80 -1.42
CA GLY A 101 -3.93 31.07 -0.64
C GLY A 101 -4.40 29.78 -1.33
N SER A 102 -4.73 28.76 -0.55
CA SER A 102 -5.45 27.59 -1.05
C SER A 102 -6.83 27.51 -0.41
N ARG A 103 -7.79 26.88 -1.09
CA ARG A 103 -9.16 26.74 -0.63
C ARG A 103 -9.61 25.31 -0.80
N ILE A 104 -10.40 24.83 0.16
CA ILE A 104 -11.10 23.57 0.05
C ILE A 104 -12.60 23.79 -0.06
N PHE A 105 -13.28 22.89 -0.76
CA PHE A 105 -14.73 22.79 -0.77
C PHE A 105 -15.09 21.50 -0.07
N VAL A 106 -15.85 21.60 1.02
CA VAL A 106 -16.23 20.43 1.81
C VAL A 106 -17.71 20.12 1.65
N SER A 107 -18.03 18.84 1.55
CA SER A 107 -19.40 18.30 1.53
C SER A 107 -19.53 17.22 2.59
N ASN A 108 -20.69 17.17 3.25
CA ASN A 108 -21.08 16.15 4.22
C ASN A 108 -22.36 15.41 3.80
N ASP A 109 -22.76 15.56 2.53
CA ASP A 109 -24.04 15.13 2.00
C ASP A 109 -23.89 14.46 0.63
N PHE A 110 -22.79 13.70 0.44
CA PHE A 110 -22.47 12.96 -0.78
C PHE A 110 -22.31 13.88 -2.01
N GLY A 111 -21.73 15.07 -1.81
CA GLY A 111 -21.47 16.05 -2.86
C GLY A 111 -22.71 16.82 -3.34
N LYS A 112 -23.82 16.82 -2.58
CA LYS A 112 -25.04 17.59 -2.93
C LYS A 112 -24.85 19.08 -2.68
N SER A 113 -24.10 19.46 -1.66
CA SER A 113 -23.73 20.84 -1.38
C SER A 113 -22.26 20.94 -0.97
N PHE A 114 -21.65 22.07 -1.32
CA PHE A 114 -20.25 22.35 -1.00
C PHE A 114 -20.13 23.67 -0.26
N THR A 115 -19.37 23.66 0.84
CA THR A 115 -19.04 24.86 1.60
C THR A 115 -17.56 25.20 1.38
N PRO A 116 -17.23 26.39 0.84
CA PRO A 116 -15.85 26.83 0.68
C PRO A 116 -15.21 27.15 2.04
N ARG A 117 -13.94 26.77 2.22
CA ARG A 117 -13.12 27.08 3.41
C ARG A 117 -11.71 27.46 2.96
N ASP A 118 -11.28 28.65 3.32
CA ASP A 118 -9.92 29.10 3.02
C ASP A 118 -8.92 28.46 3.99
N LEU A 119 -7.81 27.97 3.46
CA LEU A 119 -6.76 27.35 4.25
C LEU A 119 -5.69 28.38 4.62
N PRO A 120 -5.14 28.33 5.85
CA PRO A 120 -4.03 29.19 6.25
C PRO A 120 -2.66 28.74 5.69
N PHE A 121 -2.63 27.66 4.91
CA PHE A 121 -1.44 27.06 4.31
C PHE A 121 -1.74 26.57 2.89
N ILE A 122 -0.71 26.14 2.15
CA ILE A 122 -0.86 25.46 0.87
C ILE A 122 -0.57 23.97 1.07
N PRO A 123 -1.54 23.06 0.84
CA PRO A 123 -1.31 21.62 0.90
C PRO A 123 -0.20 21.19 -0.08
N LEU A 124 0.74 20.39 0.43
CA LEU A 124 1.76 19.69 -0.33
C LEU A 124 1.22 18.37 -0.89
N ALA A 125 0.42 17.65 -0.10
CA ALA A 125 -0.18 16.37 -0.44
C ALA A 125 -1.72 16.40 -0.23
N GLN A 126 -2.39 15.29 -0.54
CA GLN A 126 -3.82 15.11 -0.27
C GLN A 126 -4.14 15.30 1.22
N ILE A 127 -5.29 15.89 1.52
CA ILE A 127 -5.80 15.98 2.90
C ILE A 127 -6.32 14.60 3.30
N THR A 128 -5.85 14.09 4.43
CA THR A 128 -6.14 12.74 4.91
C THR A 128 -7.23 12.75 5.99
N TYR A 129 -8.20 11.83 5.92
CA TYR A 129 -9.29 11.65 6.87
C TYR A 129 -8.98 10.63 7.94
N ASN A 130 -9.20 10.91 9.23
CA ASN A 130 -9.07 9.91 10.28
C ASN A 130 -10.04 8.74 10.05
N PRO A 131 -9.59 7.46 10.06
CA PRO A 131 -10.44 6.31 9.76
C PRO A 131 -11.51 6.12 10.83
N ASP A 132 -11.18 6.40 12.09
CA ASP A 132 -12.08 6.28 13.23
C ASP A 132 -13.05 7.46 13.30
N ASN A 133 -12.61 8.66 12.90
CA ASN A 133 -13.43 9.86 12.92
C ASN A 133 -13.18 10.76 11.72
N SER A 134 -14.02 10.65 10.70
CA SER A 134 -13.91 11.43 9.46
C SER A 134 -14.11 12.95 9.62
N ASN A 135 -14.35 13.49 10.82
CA ASN A 135 -14.26 14.93 11.06
C ASN A 135 -12.82 15.40 11.31
N VAL A 136 -11.94 14.50 11.75
CA VAL A 136 -10.55 14.82 12.02
C VAL A 136 -9.75 14.67 10.74
N LEU A 137 -9.05 15.74 10.35
CA LEU A 137 -8.27 15.83 9.12
C LEU A 137 -6.82 16.19 9.42
N LEU A 138 -5.92 15.66 8.61
CA LEU A 138 -4.49 15.97 8.65
C LEU A 138 -4.03 16.49 7.28
N ALA A 139 -3.14 17.48 7.29
CA ALA A 139 -2.55 18.01 6.07
C ALA A 139 -1.09 18.43 6.29
N LEU A 140 -0.23 18.11 5.31
CA LEU A 140 1.14 18.60 5.24
C LEU A 140 1.18 19.83 4.31
N SER A 141 1.76 20.93 4.77
CA SER A 141 1.91 22.14 3.96
C SER A 141 3.20 22.13 3.12
N LYS A 142 3.26 22.98 2.08
CA LYS A 142 4.49 23.25 1.31
C LYS A 142 5.63 23.87 2.13
N SER A 143 5.31 24.44 3.28
CA SER A 143 6.27 24.93 4.28
C SER A 143 6.76 23.81 5.22
N ASN A 144 6.42 22.55 4.94
CA ASN A 144 6.69 21.39 5.79
C ASN A 144 6.11 21.55 7.20
N GLU A 145 4.89 22.06 7.32
CA GLU A 145 4.19 22.16 8.60
C GLU A 145 3.07 21.14 8.65
N LEU A 146 2.89 20.50 9.81
CA LEU A 146 1.78 19.58 10.02
C LEU A 146 0.57 20.32 10.60
N TRP A 147 -0.54 20.26 9.88
CA TRP A 147 -1.79 20.91 10.22
C TRP A 147 -2.88 19.89 10.55
N LEU A 148 -3.62 20.16 11.61
CA LEU A 148 -4.73 19.34 12.08
C LEU A 148 -6.02 20.15 12.10
N SER A 149 -7.12 19.52 11.71
CA SER A 149 -8.48 20.01 11.94
C SER A 149 -9.31 18.94 12.65
N GLU A 150 -10.08 19.31 13.67
CA GLU A 150 -10.98 18.41 14.41
C GLU A 150 -12.46 18.61 13.99
N ASP A 151 -12.73 19.56 13.09
CA ASP A 151 -14.07 20.03 12.70
C ASP A 151 -14.29 20.03 11.18
N PHE A 152 -13.72 19.02 10.52
CA PHE A 152 -13.85 18.73 9.10
C PHE A 152 -13.30 19.87 8.21
N GLY A 153 -12.24 20.54 8.66
CA GLY A 153 -11.52 21.57 7.91
C GLY A 153 -12.00 22.99 8.15
N SER A 154 -12.82 23.22 9.18
CA SER A 154 -13.39 24.53 9.52
C SER A 154 -12.34 25.41 10.18
N ASN A 155 -11.60 24.82 11.11
CA ASN A 155 -10.46 25.43 11.77
C ASN A 155 -9.25 24.51 11.63
N TRP A 156 -8.10 25.13 11.40
CA TRP A 156 -6.83 24.43 11.26
C TRP A 156 -5.84 24.94 12.30
N LYS A 157 -5.18 24.02 12.97
CA LYS A 157 -4.12 24.30 13.93
C LYS A 157 -2.83 23.65 13.44
N LYS A 158 -1.77 24.44 13.35
CA LYS A 158 -0.42 23.92 13.21
C LYS A 158 -0.05 23.18 14.49
N ILE A 159 0.25 21.89 14.38
CA ILE A 159 0.63 21.05 15.52
C ILE A 159 2.14 20.84 15.61
N HIS A 160 2.87 20.99 14.49
CA HIS A 160 4.33 20.80 14.48
C HIS A 160 4.98 21.30 13.17
N ASP A 161 6.31 21.44 13.18
CA ASP A 161 7.18 21.74 12.05
C ASP A 161 7.96 20.49 11.64
N VAL A 162 7.72 20.00 10.42
CA VAL A 162 8.37 18.81 9.87
C VAL A 162 9.73 19.22 9.28
N VAL A 163 10.79 18.57 9.74
CA VAL A 163 12.15 18.72 9.20
C VAL A 163 12.61 17.38 8.64
N CYS A 164 13.10 17.38 7.39
CA CYS A 164 13.44 16.15 6.66
C CYS A 164 14.96 16.04 6.41
N ASP A 165 15.73 15.66 7.42
CA ASP A 165 17.10 15.16 7.23
C ASP A 165 17.15 13.64 7.45
N ARG A 166 17.10 12.86 6.36
CA ARG A 166 17.04 11.39 6.38
C ARG A 166 18.22 10.82 7.18
N GLY A 167 17.92 9.88 8.09
CA GLY A 167 18.91 9.17 8.93
C GLY A 167 19.18 9.83 10.28
N MET A 168 18.69 11.05 10.51
CA MET A 168 18.75 11.76 11.80
C MET A 168 17.36 12.19 12.27
N LEU A 169 16.30 11.59 11.73
CA LEU A 169 14.92 11.94 12.08
C LEU A 169 14.57 11.44 13.48
N GLU A 170 13.70 12.16 14.16
CA GLU A 170 12.98 11.66 15.34
C GLU A 170 11.61 11.11 14.90
N LEU A 171 11.12 10.04 15.49
CA LEU A 171 9.73 9.61 15.31
C LEU A 171 8.94 10.03 16.54
N LYS A 172 7.81 10.72 16.36
CA LYS A 172 7.02 11.26 17.48
C LYS A 172 5.54 11.00 17.37
N ARG A 173 4.91 10.56 18.46
CA ARG A 173 3.48 10.23 18.56
C ARG A 173 2.67 11.30 19.24
N THR A 174 1.42 11.45 18.83
CA THR A 174 0.37 12.07 19.64
C THR A 174 -0.90 11.22 19.62
N THR A 175 -1.56 11.08 20.78
CA THR A 175 -2.85 10.39 20.93
C THR A 175 -3.97 11.37 21.29
N ASP A 176 -3.64 12.65 21.45
CA ASP A 176 -4.52 13.72 21.94
C ASP A 176 -4.48 14.94 21.01
N PHE A 177 -4.35 14.66 19.70
CA PHE A 177 -4.49 15.65 18.63
C PHE A 177 -3.46 16.80 18.75
N GLY A 178 -2.22 16.44 19.06
CA GLY A 178 -1.08 17.35 19.10
C GLY A 178 -0.97 18.18 20.38
N LYS A 179 -1.69 17.82 21.46
CA LYS A 179 -1.53 18.48 22.77
C LYS A 179 -0.27 17.97 23.47
N ASN A 180 -0.06 16.66 23.46
CA ASN A 180 1.16 16.01 23.92
C ASN A 180 1.79 15.25 22.76
N ILE A 181 3.04 15.58 22.46
CA ILE A 181 3.83 14.94 21.42
C ILE A 181 5.02 14.26 22.10
N LYS A 182 5.07 12.93 22.02
CA LYS A 182 6.11 12.08 22.62
C LYS A 182 7.05 11.58 21.53
N THR A 183 8.35 11.82 21.66
CA THR A 183 9.35 11.12 20.83
C THR A 183 9.39 9.64 21.22
N VAL A 184 9.11 8.76 20.25
CA VAL A 184 9.06 7.30 20.42
C VAL A 184 10.30 6.59 19.89
N ALA A 185 11.03 7.19 18.94
CA ALA A 185 12.31 6.69 18.46
C ALA A 185 13.19 7.82 17.89
N SER A 186 14.49 7.59 17.78
CA SER A 186 15.49 8.56 17.27
C SER A 186 16.41 7.90 16.25
N LYS A 187 17.16 8.70 15.46
CA LYS A 187 18.05 8.23 14.37
C LYS A 187 17.30 7.45 13.28
N ILE A 188 16.10 7.94 12.98
CA ILE A 188 15.19 7.31 12.03
C ILE A 188 15.59 7.69 10.59
N TYR A 189 15.63 6.68 9.74
CA TYR A 189 15.71 6.86 8.29
C TYR A 189 14.31 7.04 7.70
N SER A 190 13.41 6.10 8.02
CA SER A 190 11.99 6.13 7.67
C SER A 190 11.21 5.20 8.61
N PHE A 191 9.89 5.24 8.55
CA PHE A 191 9.00 4.34 9.28
C PHE A 191 7.81 3.94 8.40
N GLY A 192 7.14 2.85 8.76
CA GLY A 192 5.93 2.38 8.07
C GLY A 192 5.05 1.59 9.02
N GLN A 193 3.75 1.51 8.74
CA GLN A 193 2.82 0.67 9.48
C GLN A 193 2.27 -0.40 8.55
N GLY A 194 2.16 -1.63 9.04
CA GLY A 194 1.46 -2.71 8.36
C GLY A 194 0.71 -3.55 9.39
N GLY A 195 -0.61 -3.72 9.24
CA GLY A 195 -1.46 -4.34 10.25
C GLY A 195 -1.28 -3.66 11.62
N ARG A 196 -1.03 -4.46 12.66
CA ARG A 196 -0.74 -3.95 14.01
C ARG A 196 0.72 -3.53 14.25
N PHE A 197 1.60 -3.72 13.28
CA PHE A 197 3.05 -3.54 13.42
C PHE A 197 3.47 -2.13 12.96
N LEU A 198 4.18 -1.42 13.83
CA LEU A 198 4.88 -0.19 13.51
C LEU A 198 6.37 -0.50 13.29
N PHE A 199 6.86 -0.29 12.08
CA PHE A 199 8.25 -0.50 11.71
C PHE A 199 9.00 0.83 11.63
N ALA A 200 10.23 0.85 12.12
CA ALA A 200 11.15 1.97 11.97
C ALA A 200 12.50 1.47 11.45
N SER A 201 13.00 2.08 10.38
CA SER A 201 14.35 1.85 9.89
C SER A 201 15.30 2.79 10.61
N VAL A 202 16.21 2.23 11.39
CA VAL A 202 17.06 2.97 12.34
C VAL A 202 18.52 2.85 11.93
N MET A 203 19.26 3.97 11.93
CA MET A 203 20.69 3.98 11.64
C MET A 203 21.48 3.31 12.78
N THR A 204 22.37 2.38 12.42
CA THR A 204 23.17 1.61 13.40
C THR A 204 24.28 2.42 14.07
N GLY A 205 24.61 3.60 13.55
CA GLY A 205 25.75 4.42 13.98
C GLY A 205 27.12 3.89 13.52
N LYS A 206 27.20 2.68 12.93
CA LYS A 206 28.40 2.13 12.31
C LYS A 206 28.30 2.24 10.79
N GLY A 207 28.87 3.31 10.24
CA GLY A 207 28.80 3.58 8.79
C GLY A 207 27.42 4.04 8.35
N THR A 208 27.00 3.62 7.15
CA THR A 208 25.71 3.99 6.53
C THR A 208 24.64 2.91 6.67
N LEU A 209 24.90 1.88 7.49
CA LEU A 209 23.99 0.74 7.67
C LEU A 209 22.79 1.08 8.55
N ARG A 210 21.63 0.56 8.16
CA ARG A 210 20.37 0.70 8.89
C ARG A 210 19.68 -0.66 9.08
N MET A 211 18.84 -0.73 10.10
CA MET A 211 18.14 -1.96 10.51
C MET A 211 16.69 -1.68 10.89
N ILE A 212 15.82 -2.66 10.65
CA ILE A 212 14.41 -2.56 11.05
C ILE A 212 14.25 -2.82 12.55
N HIS A 213 13.48 -1.96 13.19
CA HIS A 213 12.90 -2.17 14.50
C HIS A 213 11.39 -2.21 14.38
N VAL A 214 10.75 -3.03 15.21
CA VAL A 214 9.30 -3.23 15.23
C VAL A 214 8.72 -2.89 16.59
N SER A 215 7.52 -2.33 16.60
CA SER A 215 6.71 -2.08 17.78
C SER A 215 5.28 -2.54 17.52
N VAL A 216 4.68 -3.21 18.51
CA VAL A 216 3.26 -3.65 18.50
C VAL A 216 2.38 -2.86 19.48
N ASP A 217 2.98 -1.90 20.18
CA ASP A 217 2.34 -1.06 21.21
C ASP A 217 2.44 0.44 20.86
N GLN A 218 2.44 0.74 19.56
CA GLN A 218 2.47 2.10 19.00
C GLN A 218 3.71 2.92 19.41
N GLY A 219 4.87 2.27 19.50
CA GLY A 219 6.15 2.90 19.79
C GLY A 219 6.44 3.10 21.28
N GLU A 220 5.76 2.40 22.18
CA GLU A 220 6.14 2.37 23.61
C GLU A 220 7.37 1.49 23.84
N THR A 221 7.39 0.31 23.21
CA THR A 221 8.51 -0.61 23.20
C THR A 221 8.91 -0.96 21.76
N TRP A 222 10.20 -1.23 21.59
CA TRP A 222 10.79 -1.53 20.29
C TRP A 222 11.68 -2.76 20.40
N ASN A 223 11.58 -3.61 19.38
CA ASN A 223 12.37 -4.83 19.23
C ASN A 223 13.13 -4.77 17.90
N MET A 224 14.36 -5.26 17.88
CA MET A 224 15.14 -5.33 16.65
C MET A 224 14.62 -6.50 15.81
N ALA A 225 14.22 -6.23 14.57
CA ALA A 225 13.84 -7.28 13.65
C ALA A 225 15.08 -8.06 13.22
N GLN A 226 14.97 -9.38 13.17
CA GLN A 226 16.04 -10.29 12.79
C GLN A 226 16.18 -10.37 11.26
N LEU A 227 16.43 -9.22 10.65
CA LEU A 227 16.65 -9.03 9.23
C LEU A 227 18.09 -8.55 8.99
N PRO A 228 18.69 -8.85 7.84
CA PRO A 228 20.03 -8.37 7.51
C PRO A 228 20.05 -6.82 7.46
N PRO A 229 21.09 -6.16 8.00
CA PRO A 229 21.26 -4.71 7.87
C PRO A 229 21.49 -4.33 6.41
N VAL A 230 20.93 -3.21 5.98
CA VAL A 230 21.04 -2.73 4.60
C VAL A 230 21.81 -1.41 4.52
N GLY A 231 22.49 -1.18 3.39
CA GLY A 231 23.20 0.05 3.08
C GLY A 231 22.27 1.19 2.63
N HIS A 232 22.86 2.30 2.15
CA HIS A 232 22.09 3.44 1.66
C HIS A 232 21.35 3.15 0.34
N GLU A 233 21.99 2.38 -0.55
CA GLU A 233 21.50 2.05 -1.90
C GLU A 233 20.46 0.92 -1.92
N GLN A 234 20.32 0.19 -0.82
CA GLN A 234 19.35 -0.89 -0.64
C GLN A 234 18.08 -0.38 0.06
N PHE A 235 17.01 -1.16 0.04
CA PHE A 235 15.76 -0.84 0.72
C PHE A 235 15.09 -2.04 1.40
N TYR A 236 14.15 -1.73 2.29
CA TYR A 236 13.18 -2.68 2.82
C TYR A 236 11.81 -2.30 2.27
N SER A 237 10.96 -3.28 1.98
CA SER A 237 9.58 -3.02 1.56
C SER A 237 8.62 -3.96 2.28
N ILE A 238 7.56 -3.41 2.86
CA ILE A 238 6.46 -4.17 3.46
C ILE A 238 5.56 -4.59 2.29
N LEU A 239 5.62 -5.86 1.90
CA LEU A 239 4.86 -6.37 0.74
C LEU A 239 3.39 -6.62 1.08
N ALA A 240 3.15 -7.16 2.28
CA ALA A 240 1.82 -7.36 2.83
C ALA A 240 1.92 -7.53 4.35
N ALA A 241 0.93 -7.03 5.07
CA ALA A 241 0.84 -7.18 6.52
C ALA A 241 -0.61 -7.37 6.95
N ASN A 242 -0.81 -8.20 7.96
CA ASN A 242 -2.09 -8.36 8.66
C ASN A 242 -1.84 -8.32 10.18
N ASP A 243 -2.83 -8.69 10.99
CA ASP A 243 -2.67 -8.71 12.46
C ASP A 243 -1.81 -9.86 12.97
N GLU A 244 -1.49 -10.83 12.12
CA GLU A 244 -0.82 -12.07 12.47
C GLU A 244 0.64 -12.12 11.99
N MET A 245 1.00 -11.47 10.87
CA MET A 245 2.36 -11.47 10.35
C MET A 245 2.59 -10.45 9.22
N VAL A 246 3.84 -10.37 8.78
CA VAL A 246 4.32 -9.45 7.73
C VAL A 246 5.23 -10.17 6.73
N PHE A 247 4.96 -9.95 5.45
CA PHE A 247 5.89 -10.20 4.35
C PHE A 247 6.80 -9.00 4.17
N MET A 248 8.10 -9.21 4.38
CA MET A 248 9.13 -8.18 4.25
C MET A 248 10.07 -8.53 3.10
N HIS A 249 10.23 -7.60 2.17
CA HIS A 249 11.28 -7.66 1.17
C HIS A 249 12.56 -7.00 1.71
N VAL A 250 13.69 -7.66 1.49
CA VAL A 250 15.03 -7.09 1.70
C VAL A 250 15.75 -7.11 0.35
N ASP A 251 16.16 -5.94 -0.10
CA ASP A 251 16.91 -5.79 -1.35
C ASP A 251 18.32 -6.39 -1.27
N GLU A 252 18.78 -7.01 -2.35
CA GLU A 252 20.11 -7.64 -2.41
C GLU A 252 21.20 -6.57 -2.66
N PRO A 253 22.40 -6.67 -2.06
CA PRO A 253 23.43 -5.66 -2.27
C PRO A 253 23.85 -5.51 -3.75
N GLY A 254 23.85 -4.25 -4.23
CA GLY A 254 24.20 -3.89 -5.60
C GLY A 254 22.96 -3.75 -6.50
N ASP A 255 23.15 -3.26 -7.72
CA ASP A 255 22.04 -3.06 -8.67
C ASP A 255 21.63 -4.39 -9.34
N THR A 256 20.96 -5.23 -8.55
CA THR A 256 20.57 -6.59 -8.94
C THR A 256 19.14 -6.66 -9.52
N GLY A 257 18.26 -5.76 -9.08
CA GLY A 257 16.84 -5.75 -9.43
C GLY A 257 16.03 -6.88 -8.78
N PHE A 258 16.57 -7.51 -7.74
CA PHE A 258 15.89 -8.52 -6.95
C PHE A 258 16.34 -8.49 -5.49
N GLY A 259 15.55 -9.12 -4.64
CA GLY A 259 15.90 -9.33 -3.24
C GLY A 259 15.33 -10.62 -2.70
N THR A 260 15.12 -10.65 -1.39
CA THR A 260 14.61 -11.83 -0.68
C THR A 260 13.36 -11.47 0.12
N ILE A 261 12.32 -12.29 0.02
CA ILE A 261 11.12 -12.22 0.88
C ILE A 261 11.37 -12.97 2.17
N TYR A 262 11.02 -12.35 3.28
CA TYR A 262 10.98 -12.90 4.61
C TYR A 262 9.58 -12.85 5.19
N VAL A 263 9.21 -13.86 5.97
CA VAL A 263 7.92 -13.96 6.68
C VAL A 263 8.18 -13.87 8.18
N SER A 264 7.50 -12.95 8.85
CA SER A 264 7.67 -12.70 10.28
C SER A 264 7.01 -13.75 11.19
N ASP A 265 7.31 -13.74 12.49
CA ASP A 265 6.40 -14.28 13.52
C ASP A 265 5.24 -13.32 13.79
N ASP A 266 4.37 -13.74 14.71
CA ASP A 266 3.28 -12.93 15.27
C ASP A 266 3.75 -11.68 16.00
N ARG A 267 5.03 -11.61 16.39
CA ARG A 267 5.63 -10.41 17.00
C ARG A 267 6.30 -9.48 15.99
N GLY A 268 6.42 -9.86 14.72
CA GLY A 268 7.13 -9.08 13.71
C GLY A 268 8.64 -8.98 13.97
N THR A 269 9.22 -9.85 14.82
CA THR A 269 10.63 -9.77 15.25
C THR A 269 11.47 -10.85 14.60
N VAL A 270 11.00 -12.09 14.59
CA VAL A 270 11.77 -13.24 14.09
C VAL A 270 11.30 -13.59 12.68
N TYR A 271 12.22 -13.54 11.72
CA TYR A 271 11.91 -13.72 10.31
C TYR A 271 12.49 -15.01 9.75
N SER A 272 11.69 -15.72 8.96
CA SER A 272 12.11 -16.88 8.17
C SER A 272 12.20 -16.48 6.70
N LYS A 273 13.24 -16.94 6.01
CA LYS A 273 13.40 -16.73 4.57
C LYS A 273 12.33 -17.54 3.82
N SER A 274 11.62 -16.90 2.89
CA SER A 274 10.47 -17.47 2.18
C SER A 274 10.73 -17.63 0.68
N LEU A 275 11.21 -16.56 0.01
CA LEU A 275 11.48 -16.59 -1.43
C LEU A 275 12.75 -15.81 -1.76
N GLU A 276 13.70 -16.48 -2.40
CA GLU A 276 14.92 -15.84 -2.91
C GLU A 276 14.71 -15.28 -4.32
N ARG A 277 15.53 -14.30 -4.70
CA ARG A 277 15.53 -13.69 -6.05
C ARG A 277 14.17 -13.13 -6.47
N HIS A 278 13.42 -12.65 -5.49
CA HIS A 278 12.15 -11.96 -5.71
C HIS A 278 12.36 -10.68 -6.50
N LEU A 279 11.65 -10.54 -7.61
CA LEU A 279 11.75 -9.38 -8.49
C LEU A 279 11.22 -8.12 -7.81
N TYR A 280 12.09 -7.14 -7.67
CA TYR A 280 11.74 -5.82 -7.17
C TYR A 280 12.72 -4.82 -7.78
N THR A 281 12.24 -3.92 -8.63
CA THR A 281 13.13 -3.00 -9.37
C THR A 281 13.62 -1.86 -8.48
N THR A 282 14.93 -1.56 -8.56
CA THR A 282 15.55 -0.40 -7.88
C THR A 282 14.98 0.93 -8.43
N THR A 283 14.73 0.97 -9.74
CA THR A 283 14.16 2.14 -10.43
C THR A 283 12.65 1.93 -10.61
N GLY A 284 11.84 2.81 -10.03
CA GLY A 284 10.37 2.73 -10.12
C GLY A 284 9.71 2.00 -8.95
N GLY A 285 10.45 1.13 -8.24
CA GLY A 285 9.92 0.43 -7.07
C GLY A 285 8.85 -0.61 -7.42
N ASP A 286 8.89 -1.16 -8.64
CA ASP A 286 7.88 -2.06 -9.16
C ASP A 286 8.11 -3.50 -8.69
N THR A 287 7.06 -4.12 -8.18
CA THR A 287 7.04 -5.55 -7.81
C THR A 287 5.73 -6.21 -8.25
N ASP A 288 5.82 -7.47 -8.66
CA ASP A 288 4.66 -8.26 -9.07
C ASP A 288 3.96 -8.95 -7.87
N PHE A 289 4.41 -8.69 -6.64
CA PHE A 289 3.82 -9.28 -5.44
C PHE A 289 2.35 -8.89 -5.30
N THR A 290 1.48 -9.90 -5.36
CA THR A 290 0.02 -9.73 -5.40
C THR A 290 -0.62 -10.65 -4.36
N ASN A 291 -1.39 -10.08 -3.44
CA ASN A 291 -2.25 -10.82 -2.53
C ASN A 291 -3.53 -11.28 -3.28
N VAL A 292 -3.77 -12.58 -3.31
CA VAL A 292 -5.00 -13.14 -3.91
C VAL A 292 -6.10 -13.07 -2.86
N THR A 293 -6.84 -11.97 -2.85
CA THR A 293 -7.86 -11.69 -1.80
C THR A 293 -9.06 -12.63 -1.85
N SER A 294 -9.26 -13.34 -2.96
CA SER A 294 -10.36 -14.28 -3.18
C SER A 294 -10.13 -15.66 -2.56
N LEU A 295 -8.92 -15.99 -2.10
CA LEU A 295 -8.63 -17.24 -1.40
C LEU A 295 -7.51 -17.07 -0.36
N ARG A 296 -7.73 -17.56 0.86
CA ARG A 296 -6.81 -17.37 1.99
C ARG A 296 -5.47 -18.05 1.76
N GLY A 297 -4.38 -17.39 2.19
CA GLY A 297 -3.03 -17.93 2.14
C GLY A 297 -2.38 -17.91 0.75
N VAL A 298 -3.10 -17.40 -0.27
CA VAL A 298 -2.62 -17.39 -1.65
C VAL A 298 -1.94 -16.07 -1.99
N PHE A 299 -0.71 -16.17 -2.51
CA PHE A 299 0.07 -15.02 -2.99
C PHE A 299 0.72 -15.35 -4.33
N LEU A 300 0.73 -14.38 -5.24
CA LEU A 300 1.41 -14.47 -6.53
C LEU A 300 2.58 -13.49 -6.54
N THR A 301 3.70 -13.87 -7.14
CA THR A 301 4.79 -12.92 -7.41
C THR A 301 5.68 -13.40 -8.55
N SER A 302 6.70 -12.61 -8.88
CA SER A 302 7.72 -12.91 -9.89
C SER A 302 9.10 -13.07 -9.27
N VAL A 303 9.89 -14.01 -9.81
CA VAL A 303 11.30 -14.25 -9.47
C VAL A 303 12.19 -14.03 -10.69
N LEU A 304 13.39 -13.50 -10.47
CA LEU A 304 14.40 -13.33 -11.51
C LEU A 304 15.34 -14.54 -11.53
N ALA A 305 15.24 -15.38 -12.55
CA ALA A 305 16.13 -16.54 -12.73
C ALA A 305 17.58 -16.12 -13.04
N GLU A 306 18.53 -17.05 -12.94
CA GLU A 306 19.96 -16.79 -13.20
C GLU A 306 20.25 -16.39 -14.65
N ASP A 307 19.43 -16.86 -15.60
CA ASP A 307 19.48 -16.46 -17.01
C ASP A 307 18.80 -15.10 -17.28
N LYS A 308 18.40 -14.38 -16.22
CA LYS A 308 17.67 -13.11 -16.23
C LYS A 308 16.25 -13.19 -16.80
N SER A 309 15.72 -14.40 -17.00
CA SER A 309 14.31 -14.57 -17.33
C SER A 309 13.45 -14.38 -16.07
N VAL A 310 12.23 -13.87 -16.25
CA VAL A 310 11.30 -13.63 -15.15
C VAL A 310 10.25 -14.74 -15.11
N HIS A 311 10.08 -15.36 -13.95
CA HIS A 311 9.18 -16.50 -13.73
C HIS A 311 8.13 -16.12 -12.71
N SER A 312 6.88 -16.54 -12.90
CA SER A 312 5.81 -16.29 -11.93
C SER A 312 5.67 -17.52 -11.04
N VAL A 313 5.53 -17.26 -9.74
CA VAL A 313 5.36 -18.28 -8.71
C VAL A 313 4.14 -17.96 -7.85
N VAL A 314 3.54 -19.02 -7.30
CA VAL A 314 2.40 -18.96 -6.39
C VAL A 314 2.73 -19.69 -5.11
N SER A 315 2.35 -19.11 -3.98
CA SER A 315 2.28 -19.81 -2.70
C SER A 315 0.81 -19.93 -2.31
N PHE A 316 0.44 -21.08 -1.75
CA PHE A 316 -0.92 -21.35 -1.25
C PHE A 316 -0.97 -21.42 0.29
N ASP A 317 0.19 -21.45 0.93
CA ASP A 317 0.42 -21.65 2.37
C ASP A 317 1.11 -20.44 3.00
N GLN A 318 0.78 -19.23 2.52
CA GLN A 318 1.21 -17.97 3.12
C GLN A 318 2.74 -17.80 3.12
N GLY A 319 3.36 -18.19 2.01
CA GLY A 319 4.80 -18.07 1.76
C GLY A 319 5.64 -19.19 2.36
N GLY A 320 5.04 -20.31 2.77
CA GLY A 320 5.78 -21.49 3.22
C GLY A 320 6.49 -22.18 2.06
N GLU A 321 5.79 -22.41 0.96
CA GLU A 321 6.31 -22.96 -0.28
C GLU A 321 5.84 -22.14 -1.49
N TRP A 322 6.72 -22.01 -2.48
CA TRP A 322 6.44 -21.33 -3.74
C TRP A 322 6.62 -22.29 -4.90
N VAL A 323 5.60 -22.40 -5.75
CA VAL A 323 5.60 -23.30 -6.90
C VAL A 323 5.27 -22.54 -8.20
N PRO A 324 5.73 -23.01 -9.37
CA PRO A 324 5.29 -22.43 -10.65
C PRO A 324 3.79 -22.60 -10.88
N LEU A 325 3.15 -21.63 -11.53
CA LEU A 325 1.72 -21.75 -11.87
C LEU A 325 1.50 -22.80 -12.97
N ARG A 326 0.51 -23.67 -12.76
CA ARG A 326 0.17 -24.72 -13.72
C ARG A 326 -0.36 -24.14 -15.02
N LYS A 327 0.17 -24.59 -16.16
CA LYS A 327 -0.36 -24.19 -17.48
C LYS A 327 -1.81 -24.68 -17.65
N PRO A 328 -2.68 -23.92 -18.31
CA PRO A 328 -4.00 -24.40 -18.71
C PRO A 328 -3.91 -25.65 -19.59
N ALA A 329 -4.83 -26.62 -19.37
CA ALA A 329 -4.81 -27.91 -20.08
C ALA A 329 -4.82 -27.76 -21.61
N ASN A 330 -5.59 -26.79 -22.12
CA ASN A 330 -5.78 -26.56 -23.56
C ASN A 330 -4.80 -25.54 -24.16
N SER A 331 -3.82 -25.06 -23.39
CA SER A 331 -2.82 -24.10 -23.87
C SER A 331 -1.54 -24.80 -24.33
N LYS A 332 -1.01 -24.30 -25.46
CA LYS A 332 0.31 -24.66 -25.97
C LYS A 332 1.36 -23.72 -25.38
N CYS A 333 2.56 -24.25 -25.18
CA CYS A 333 3.72 -23.45 -24.79
C CYS A 333 4.13 -22.53 -25.94
N ASP A 334 4.53 -21.29 -25.61
CA ASP A 334 5.00 -20.31 -26.57
C ASP A 334 6.48 -20.54 -26.93
N ALA A 335 7.05 -19.60 -27.71
CA ALA A 335 8.43 -19.70 -28.18
C ALA A 335 9.49 -19.53 -27.08
N THR A 336 9.11 -19.14 -25.86
CA THR A 336 10.05 -19.10 -24.73
C THR A 336 10.36 -20.51 -24.22
N ALA A 337 9.46 -21.48 -24.46
CA ALA A 337 9.60 -22.83 -23.94
C ALA A 337 10.61 -23.67 -24.73
N LYS A 338 11.56 -24.30 -24.02
CA LYS A 338 12.50 -25.26 -24.61
C LYS A 338 11.82 -26.57 -25.00
N ASP A 339 10.82 -26.98 -24.21
CA ASP A 339 9.99 -28.16 -24.45
C ASP A 339 8.56 -27.69 -24.77
N PRO A 340 8.03 -27.99 -25.97
CA PRO A 340 6.67 -27.58 -26.37
C PRO A 340 5.54 -28.10 -25.48
N ASP A 341 5.81 -29.13 -24.67
CA ASP A 341 4.81 -29.78 -23.81
C ASP A 341 5.00 -29.47 -22.31
N LYS A 342 6.17 -28.94 -21.91
CA LYS A 342 6.49 -28.59 -20.51
C LYS A 342 6.78 -27.12 -20.36
N CYS A 343 5.80 -26.40 -19.82
CA CYS A 343 5.88 -24.98 -19.52
C CYS A 343 4.88 -24.62 -18.42
N SER A 344 4.95 -23.37 -17.96
CA SER A 344 4.12 -22.83 -16.88
C SER A 344 3.29 -21.64 -17.37
N LEU A 345 2.32 -21.22 -16.55
CA LEU A 345 1.64 -19.95 -16.73
C LEU A 345 2.46 -18.84 -16.06
N HIS A 346 2.60 -17.71 -16.74
CA HIS A 346 3.26 -16.52 -16.23
C HIS A 346 2.29 -15.33 -16.26
N ILE A 347 2.29 -14.53 -15.20
CA ILE A 347 1.33 -13.46 -14.97
C ILE A 347 2.00 -12.10 -15.21
N HIS A 348 1.33 -11.22 -15.95
CA HIS A 348 1.74 -9.84 -16.12
C HIS A 348 1.17 -8.96 -15.00
N ALA A 349 2.06 -8.31 -14.24
CA ALA A 349 1.71 -7.37 -13.19
C ALA A 349 2.54 -6.06 -13.31
N ALA A 350 2.90 -5.41 -12.19
CA ALA A 350 3.49 -4.07 -12.19
C ALA A 350 4.79 -3.99 -13.00
N TYR A 351 5.68 -4.98 -12.88
CA TYR A 351 6.94 -5.03 -13.63
C TYR A 351 6.71 -5.02 -15.15
N SER A 352 5.74 -5.81 -15.61
CA SER A 352 5.38 -5.85 -17.03
C SER A 352 4.89 -4.49 -17.55
N THR A 353 4.22 -3.71 -16.69
CA THR A 353 3.78 -2.34 -16.99
C THR A 353 4.99 -1.39 -17.05
N ALA A 354 5.92 -1.51 -16.11
CA ALA A 354 7.13 -0.69 -16.03
C ALA A 354 8.01 -0.82 -17.29
N ILE A 355 8.13 -2.03 -17.85
CA ILE A 355 8.81 -2.28 -19.13
C ILE A 355 7.95 -1.96 -20.37
N ARG A 356 6.80 -1.31 -20.18
CA ARG A 356 5.86 -0.83 -21.21
C ARG A 356 5.25 -1.92 -22.08
N LEU A 357 4.98 -3.11 -21.53
CA LEU A 357 4.16 -4.10 -22.23
C LEU A 357 2.73 -3.58 -22.38
N ASN A 358 2.13 -3.87 -23.55
CA ASN A 358 0.82 -3.34 -23.89
C ASN A 358 -0.31 -4.23 -23.36
N PHE A 359 -0.65 -4.05 -22.08
CA PHE A 359 -1.83 -4.62 -21.45
C PHE A 359 -2.44 -3.60 -20.46
N PRO A 360 -3.76 -3.65 -20.25
CA PRO A 360 -4.45 -2.56 -19.57
C PRO A 360 -4.64 -2.70 -18.06
N MET A 361 -4.49 -3.91 -17.51
CA MET A 361 -4.91 -4.20 -16.13
C MET A 361 -4.00 -5.24 -15.45
N LEU A 362 -3.72 -4.96 -14.17
CA LEU A 362 -3.08 -5.88 -13.22
C LEU A 362 -4.04 -7.01 -12.81
N PRO A 363 -3.55 -8.09 -12.17
CA PRO A 363 -4.42 -9.16 -11.68
C PRO A 363 -5.54 -8.63 -10.77
N LEU A 364 -6.77 -9.07 -11.03
CA LEU A 364 -7.98 -8.67 -10.29
C LEU A 364 -8.50 -9.85 -9.46
N THR A 365 -8.68 -9.60 -8.17
CA THR A 365 -9.29 -10.52 -7.20
C THR A 365 -10.18 -9.72 -6.27
N GLU A 366 -11.24 -10.35 -5.77
CA GLU A 366 -12.19 -9.73 -4.84
C GLU A 366 -12.57 -10.73 -3.74
N PRO A 367 -12.61 -10.35 -2.46
CA PRO A 367 -12.83 -11.28 -1.36
C PRO A 367 -14.25 -11.89 -1.33
N ASN A 368 -15.23 -11.22 -1.94
CA ASN A 368 -16.59 -11.74 -2.12
C ASN A 368 -16.73 -12.69 -3.33
N ALA A 369 -15.78 -12.69 -4.25
CA ALA A 369 -15.73 -13.60 -5.41
C ALA A 369 -14.77 -14.77 -5.15
N VAL A 370 -15.18 -15.68 -4.27
CA VAL A 370 -14.33 -16.76 -3.72
C VAL A 370 -13.65 -17.59 -4.81
N GLY A 371 -12.33 -17.71 -4.71
CA GLY A 371 -11.47 -18.47 -5.62
C GLY A 371 -11.21 -17.80 -6.97
N LEU A 372 -11.87 -16.69 -7.28
CA LEU A 372 -11.79 -16.08 -8.60
C LEU A 372 -10.55 -15.18 -8.76
N ILE A 373 -9.81 -15.38 -9.84
CA ILE A 373 -8.67 -14.55 -10.25
C ILE A 373 -8.78 -14.28 -11.74
N LEU A 374 -8.68 -13.01 -12.15
CA LEU A 374 -8.53 -12.63 -13.56
C LEU A 374 -7.18 -11.98 -13.75
N ALA A 375 -6.39 -12.43 -14.73
CA ALA A 375 -5.06 -11.88 -14.97
C ALA A 375 -4.66 -11.96 -16.44
N HIS A 376 -3.84 -11.00 -16.88
CA HIS A 376 -3.13 -11.11 -18.14
C HIS A 376 -1.94 -12.05 -17.96
N GLY A 377 -1.67 -12.91 -18.96
CA GLY A 377 -0.56 -13.85 -18.86
C GLY A 377 -0.03 -14.37 -20.19
N SER A 378 1.03 -15.16 -20.09
CA SER A 378 1.66 -15.92 -21.18
C SER A 378 1.97 -17.35 -20.70
N VAL A 379 1.94 -18.32 -21.61
CA VAL A 379 2.22 -19.74 -21.29
C VAL A 379 3.53 -20.14 -21.95
N GLY A 380 4.56 -20.42 -21.16
CA GLY A 380 5.95 -20.55 -21.62
C GLY A 380 6.91 -20.92 -20.49
N ASP A 381 8.22 -20.82 -20.73
CA ASP A 381 9.24 -21.00 -19.68
C ASP A 381 9.47 -19.71 -18.89
N SER A 382 9.01 -18.55 -19.38
CA SER A 382 9.15 -17.25 -18.71
C SER A 382 8.09 -16.24 -19.17
N ILE A 383 8.02 -15.07 -18.52
CA ILE A 383 7.18 -13.95 -18.97
C ILE A 383 7.55 -13.55 -20.40
N SER A 384 6.56 -13.58 -21.29
CA SER A 384 6.71 -13.29 -22.71
C SER A 384 6.49 -11.79 -23.01
N VAL A 385 7.22 -11.22 -23.95
CA VAL A 385 6.97 -9.84 -24.43
C VAL A 385 5.86 -9.76 -25.48
N MET A 386 5.27 -10.90 -25.84
CA MET A 386 4.19 -10.99 -26.81
C MET A 386 2.88 -10.45 -26.24
N LYS A 387 1.92 -10.18 -27.12
CA LYS A 387 0.58 -9.72 -26.73
C LYS A 387 -0.07 -10.75 -25.78
N PRO A 388 -0.41 -10.39 -24.53
CA PRO A 388 -0.93 -11.36 -23.57
C PRO A 388 -2.40 -11.70 -23.82
N ASP A 389 -2.79 -12.87 -23.35
CA ASP A 389 -4.19 -13.32 -23.25
C ASP A 389 -4.70 -13.13 -21.81
N VAL A 390 -6.01 -13.23 -21.60
CA VAL A 390 -6.61 -13.20 -20.26
C VAL A 390 -6.88 -14.62 -19.78
N TYR A 391 -6.39 -14.91 -18.58
CA TYR A 391 -6.58 -16.18 -17.88
C TYR A 391 -7.46 -15.98 -16.66
N VAL A 392 -8.28 -16.99 -16.37
CA VAL A 392 -9.14 -17.03 -15.20
C VAL A 392 -8.83 -18.29 -14.40
N SER A 393 -8.75 -18.13 -13.09
CA SER A 393 -8.79 -19.23 -12.12
C SER A 393 -10.04 -19.06 -11.28
N ASP A 394 -10.73 -20.16 -10.99
CA ASP A 394 -11.90 -20.20 -10.11
C ASP A 394 -11.62 -20.98 -8.82
N ASP A 395 -10.38 -21.40 -8.57
CA ASP A 395 -9.97 -22.19 -7.41
C ASP A 395 -8.81 -21.54 -6.63
N GLY A 396 -8.56 -20.25 -6.85
CA GLY A 396 -7.52 -19.49 -6.18
C GLY A 396 -6.12 -19.74 -6.73
N GLY A 397 -6.01 -20.10 -8.01
CA GLY A 397 -4.74 -20.17 -8.73
C GLY A 397 -4.16 -21.58 -8.89
N TYR A 398 -4.85 -22.62 -8.41
CA TYR A 398 -4.43 -24.01 -8.60
C TYR A 398 -4.60 -24.46 -10.05
N THR A 399 -5.70 -24.08 -10.68
CA THR A 399 -5.97 -24.32 -12.10
C THR A 399 -6.41 -23.05 -12.81
N TRP A 400 -6.13 -23.02 -14.12
CA TRP A 400 -6.34 -21.85 -14.96
C TRP A 400 -6.96 -22.24 -16.29
N ILE A 401 -7.80 -21.36 -16.81
CA ILE A 401 -8.35 -21.43 -18.17
C ILE A 401 -7.98 -20.17 -18.95
N LYS A 402 -7.78 -20.30 -20.26
CA LYS A 402 -7.69 -19.14 -21.15
C LYS A 402 -9.11 -18.64 -21.42
N ALA A 403 -9.49 -17.52 -20.81
CA ALA A 403 -10.85 -16.99 -20.90
C ALA A 403 -11.05 -16.10 -22.14
N LEU A 404 -10.09 -15.23 -22.45
CA LEU A 404 -10.16 -14.32 -23.60
C LEU A 404 -8.83 -14.27 -24.34
N VAL A 405 -8.90 -14.17 -25.66
CA VAL A 405 -7.73 -14.00 -26.54
C VAL A 405 -7.42 -12.52 -26.70
N GLY A 406 -6.19 -12.12 -26.40
CA GLY A 406 -5.73 -10.74 -26.37
C GLY A 406 -6.06 -9.98 -25.07
N PRO A 407 -5.51 -8.77 -24.90
CA PRO A 407 -5.65 -7.94 -23.72
C PRO A 407 -7.06 -7.35 -23.63
N HIS A 408 -7.62 -7.33 -22.43
CA HIS A 408 -8.93 -6.79 -22.16
C HIS A 408 -8.91 -6.01 -20.83
N HIS A 409 -9.73 -4.97 -20.75
CA HIS A 409 -10.17 -4.48 -19.45
C HIS A 409 -11.24 -5.43 -18.93
N TYR A 410 -11.22 -5.76 -17.64
CA TYR A 410 -12.20 -6.65 -17.02
C TYR A 410 -12.62 -6.13 -15.65
N ALA A 411 -13.83 -6.50 -15.23
CA ALA A 411 -14.34 -6.23 -13.90
C ALA A 411 -15.17 -7.42 -13.38
N ILE A 412 -15.14 -7.60 -12.07
CA ILE A 412 -15.98 -8.55 -11.34
C ILE A 412 -17.21 -7.79 -10.84
N LEU A 413 -18.39 -8.34 -11.09
CA LEU A 413 -19.68 -7.82 -10.65
C LEU A 413 -20.42 -8.91 -9.87
N ASP A 414 -21.40 -8.50 -9.07
CA ASP A 414 -22.26 -9.39 -8.28
C ASP A 414 -21.53 -10.51 -7.51
N SER A 415 -20.41 -10.17 -6.88
CA SER A 415 -19.59 -11.10 -6.09
C SER A 415 -19.11 -12.33 -6.89
N GLY A 416 -18.79 -12.14 -8.17
CA GLY A 416 -18.34 -13.22 -9.07
C GLY A 416 -19.46 -13.84 -9.91
N GLY A 417 -20.72 -13.50 -9.67
CA GLY A 417 -21.85 -13.98 -10.48
C GLY A 417 -21.85 -13.44 -11.92
N LEU A 418 -21.15 -12.33 -12.16
CA LEU A 418 -21.03 -11.72 -13.48
C LEU A 418 -19.62 -11.17 -13.70
N LEU A 419 -18.98 -11.59 -14.79
CA LEU A 419 -17.72 -11.01 -15.27
C LEU A 419 -18.00 -10.20 -16.51
N VAL A 420 -17.37 -9.05 -16.64
CA VAL A 420 -17.45 -8.21 -17.84
C VAL A 420 -16.05 -7.93 -18.37
N ALA A 421 -15.94 -7.83 -19.69
CA ALA A 421 -14.67 -7.53 -20.34
C ALA A 421 -14.85 -6.68 -21.60
N VAL A 422 -13.90 -5.78 -21.84
CA VAL A 422 -13.84 -4.91 -23.01
C VAL A 422 -12.47 -5.05 -23.66
N GLU A 423 -12.44 -5.28 -24.97
CA GLU A 423 -11.18 -5.49 -25.70
C GLU A 423 -10.31 -4.23 -25.66
N HIS A 424 -9.04 -4.40 -25.33
CA HIS A 424 -8.07 -3.32 -25.34
C HIS A 424 -7.59 -3.03 -26.77
N SER A 425 -7.92 -1.84 -27.27
CA SER A 425 -7.50 -1.37 -28.58
C SER A 425 -7.18 0.12 -28.52
N THR A 426 -5.95 0.48 -28.87
CA THR A 426 -5.47 1.87 -28.90
C THR A 426 -5.73 2.57 -30.23
N THR A 427 -6.12 1.82 -31.26
CA THR A 427 -6.23 2.34 -32.65
C THR A 427 -7.63 2.23 -33.22
N GLN A 428 -8.42 1.25 -32.76
CA GLN A 428 -9.76 1.00 -33.28
C GLN A 428 -10.80 1.33 -32.22
N PRO A 429 -11.82 2.13 -32.56
CA PRO A 429 -12.93 2.36 -31.66
C PRO A 429 -13.75 1.08 -31.51
N ILE A 430 -14.36 0.91 -30.35
CA ILE A 430 -15.11 -0.28 -29.97
C ILE A 430 -16.56 0.07 -29.62
N ASN A 431 -17.45 -0.91 -29.77
CA ASN A 431 -18.86 -0.79 -29.41
C ASN A 431 -19.41 -2.05 -28.72
N THR A 432 -18.55 -3.02 -28.43
CA THR A 432 -18.94 -4.29 -27.84
C THR A 432 -18.35 -4.45 -26.45
N ILE A 433 -19.15 -5.05 -25.56
CA ILE A 433 -18.74 -5.54 -24.24
C ILE A 433 -19.00 -7.04 -24.21
N LYS A 434 -18.08 -7.78 -23.60
CA LYS A 434 -18.21 -9.22 -23.36
C LYS A 434 -18.67 -9.43 -21.92
N PHE A 435 -19.50 -10.43 -21.68
CA PHE A 435 -19.95 -10.79 -20.34
C PHE A 435 -20.01 -12.30 -20.16
N SER A 436 -19.79 -12.78 -18.94
CA SER A 436 -19.85 -14.19 -18.56
C SER A 436 -20.57 -14.34 -17.23
N THR A 437 -21.46 -15.33 -17.13
CA THR A 437 -22.21 -15.68 -15.90
C THR A 437 -21.80 -17.04 -15.34
N ASP A 438 -20.69 -17.59 -15.83
CA ASP A 438 -20.18 -18.92 -15.52
C ASP A 438 -18.68 -18.89 -15.20
N GLU A 439 -18.26 -17.83 -14.50
CA GLU A 439 -16.88 -17.60 -14.04
C GLU A 439 -15.84 -17.61 -15.19
N GLY A 440 -16.21 -17.09 -16.35
CA GLY A 440 -15.29 -16.86 -17.47
C GLY A 440 -15.14 -18.03 -18.45
N GLN A 441 -15.96 -19.09 -18.32
CA GLN A 441 -15.93 -20.24 -19.24
C GLN A 441 -16.58 -19.93 -20.58
N CYS A 442 -17.75 -19.28 -20.55
CA CYS A 442 -18.47 -18.85 -21.75
C CYS A 442 -18.66 -17.34 -21.74
N TRP A 443 -18.44 -16.71 -22.90
CA TRP A 443 -18.56 -15.28 -23.07
C TRP A 443 -19.66 -14.93 -24.08
N GLY A 444 -20.65 -14.17 -23.64
CA GLY A 444 -21.61 -13.47 -24.49
C GLY A 444 -21.04 -12.13 -24.97
N VAL A 445 -21.45 -11.68 -26.14
CA VAL A 445 -21.07 -10.36 -26.69
C VAL A 445 -22.32 -9.49 -26.80
N TYR A 446 -22.24 -8.30 -26.22
CA TYR A 446 -23.30 -7.30 -26.27
C TYR A 446 -22.80 -6.03 -26.95
N ASN A 447 -23.61 -5.47 -27.86
CA ASN A 447 -23.32 -4.21 -28.53
C ASN A 447 -23.97 -3.06 -27.74
N PHE A 448 -23.16 -2.24 -27.06
CA PHE A 448 -23.63 -1.19 -26.15
C PHE A 448 -23.85 0.16 -26.84
N THR A 449 -23.41 0.34 -28.09
CA THR A 449 -23.59 1.61 -28.83
C THR A 449 -23.60 1.39 -30.33
N LYS A 450 -24.45 2.12 -31.07
CA LYS A 450 -24.40 2.10 -32.54
C LYS A 450 -23.17 2.83 -33.08
N ASP A 451 -22.72 3.85 -32.37
CA ASP A 451 -21.58 4.68 -32.73
C ASP A 451 -20.38 4.29 -31.86
N PRO A 452 -19.34 3.63 -32.44
CA PRO A 452 -18.16 3.21 -31.70
C PRO A 452 -17.42 4.36 -31.02
N ILE A 453 -16.75 4.05 -29.90
CA ILE A 453 -15.99 5.01 -29.11
C ILE A 453 -14.53 4.55 -28.97
N TYR A 454 -13.60 5.49 -28.87
CA TYR A 454 -12.25 5.19 -28.42
C TYR A 454 -12.31 4.94 -26.92
N PHE A 455 -12.17 3.68 -26.56
CA PHE A 455 -12.29 3.23 -25.18
C PHE A 455 -11.10 3.68 -24.34
N THR A 456 -11.37 4.10 -23.11
CA THR A 456 -10.34 4.53 -22.16
C THR A 456 -10.37 3.73 -20.85
N GLY A 457 -11.53 3.29 -20.38
CA GLY A 457 -11.60 2.55 -19.13
C GLY A 457 -12.99 2.03 -18.76
N LEU A 458 -13.02 1.10 -17.80
CA LEU A 458 -14.22 0.60 -17.14
C LEU A 458 -14.30 1.19 -15.73
N ALA A 459 -15.49 1.62 -15.32
CA ALA A 459 -15.77 2.03 -13.96
C ALA A 459 -16.92 1.18 -13.38
N SER A 460 -16.65 0.49 -12.28
CA SER A 460 -17.66 -0.22 -11.48
C SER A 460 -17.56 0.26 -10.03
N GLU A 461 -18.61 0.02 -9.26
CA GLU A 461 -18.62 0.36 -7.84
C GLU A 461 -17.59 -0.51 -7.08
N PRO A 462 -16.74 0.07 -6.22
CA PRO A 462 -15.80 -0.69 -5.41
C PRO A 462 -16.47 -1.79 -4.58
N GLY A 463 -15.79 -2.93 -4.41
CA GLY A 463 -16.30 -4.09 -3.68
C GLY A 463 -17.12 -5.08 -4.51
N ALA A 464 -17.22 -4.87 -5.83
CA ALA A 464 -17.75 -5.86 -6.79
C ALA A 464 -19.16 -6.41 -6.48
N ARG A 465 -20.01 -5.64 -5.79
CA ARG A 465 -21.40 -6.04 -5.44
C ARG A 465 -22.46 -5.52 -6.42
N SER A 466 -22.10 -4.52 -7.22
CA SER A 466 -23.03 -3.88 -8.16
C SER A 466 -23.26 -4.73 -9.41
N MET A 467 -24.39 -4.47 -10.07
CA MET A 467 -24.71 -4.95 -11.42
C MET A 467 -24.47 -3.88 -12.50
N ASN A 468 -24.03 -2.70 -12.09
CA ASN A 468 -23.78 -1.57 -12.97
C ASN A 468 -22.30 -1.50 -13.34
N VAL A 469 -22.03 -1.32 -14.63
CA VAL A 469 -20.69 -1.01 -15.14
C VAL A 469 -20.78 0.13 -16.15
N SER A 470 -19.86 1.08 -16.04
CA SER A 470 -19.76 2.23 -16.94
C SER A 470 -18.56 2.09 -17.86
N VAL A 471 -18.82 2.09 -19.17
CA VAL A 471 -17.81 2.09 -20.23
C VAL A 471 -17.48 3.54 -20.57
N TRP A 472 -16.23 3.95 -20.37
CA TRP A 472 -15.74 5.29 -20.65
C TRP A 472 -14.91 5.33 -21.92
N GLY A 473 -15.05 6.44 -22.65
CA GLY A 473 -14.26 6.72 -23.82
C GLY A 473 -14.56 8.10 -24.39
N TYR A 474 -14.04 8.35 -25.58
CA TYR A 474 -14.31 9.57 -26.33
C TYR A 474 -14.68 9.25 -27.77
N ARG A 475 -15.37 10.17 -28.43
CA ARG A 475 -15.52 10.15 -29.89
C ARG A 475 -14.63 11.20 -30.50
N ASP A 476 -13.89 10.80 -31.52
CA ASP A 476 -13.12 11.73 -32.32
C ASP A 476 -14.05 12.37 -33.37
N SER A 477 -14.15 13.69 -33.35
CA SER A 477 -14.89 14.47 -34.33
C SER A 477 -13.94 15.53 -34.88
N LEU A 478 -14.12 15.90 -36.15
CA LEU A 478 -13.26 16.84 -36.90
C LEU A 478 -13.00 18.18 -36.19
N LEU A 479 -13.79 18.55 -35.18
CA LEU A 479 -13.75 19.85 -34.50
C LEU A 479 -13.57 19.76 -32.96
N SER A 480 -13.79 18.61 -32.31
CA SER A 480 -13.70 18.47 -30.85
C SER A 480 -13.78 17.02 -30.38
N GLN A 481 -12.99 16.66 -29.37
CA GLN A 481 -13.17 15.42 -28.62
C GLN A 481 -14.13 15.66 -27.46
N TYR A 482 -15.13 14.79 -27.31
CA TYR A 482 -16.06 14.83 -26.17
C TYR A 482 -16.08 13.47 -25.47
N TRP A 483 -16.06 13.51 -24.14
CA TRP A 483 -16.13 12.32 -23.30
C TRP A 483 -17.54 11.72 -23.31
N ILE A 484 -17.60 10.40 -23.31
CA ILE A 484 -18.85 9.64 -23.27
C ILE A 484 -18.71 8.56 -22.22
N SER A 485 -19.73 8.46 -21.38
CA SER A 485 -19.92 7.33 -20.47
C SER A 485 -21.17 6.56 -20.88
N THR A 486 -21.04 5.24 -21.01
CA THR A 486 -22.18 4.34 -21.27
C THR A 486 -22.29 3.35 -20.11
N THR A 487 -23.27 3.57 -19.25
CA THR A 487 -23.55 2.69 -18.11
C THR A 487 -24.53 1.60 -18.51
N ILE A 488 -24.16 0.35 -18.24
CA ILE A 488 -24.95 -0.84 -18.50
C ILE A 488 -25.41 -1.40 -17.16
N ASP A 489 -26.71 -1.66 -17.04
CA ASP A 489 -27.30 -2.31 -15.87
C ASP A 489 -27.70 -3.75 -16.23
N PHE A 490 -26.91 -4.70 -15.74
CA PHE A 490 -27.17 -6.11 -16.00
C PHE A 490 -28.35 -6.66 -15.21
N ARG A 491 -28.94 -5.91 -14.27
CA ARG A 491 -30.13 -6.34 -13.53
C ARG A 491 -31.35 -6.50 -14.43
N GLU A 492 -31.42 -5.71 -15.50
CA GLU A 492 -32.44 -5.82 -16.54
C GLU A 492 -32.33 -7.13 -17.34
N LEU A 493 -31.13 -7.75 -17.37
CA LEU A 493 -30.87 -9.04 -18.02
C LEU A 493 -31.03 -10.20 -17.03
N LEU A 494 -30.44 -10.07 -15.83
CA LEU A 494 -30.44 -11.07 -14.76
C LEU A 494 -31.49 -10.74 -13.70
N THR A 495 -32.76 -11.01 -14.04
CA THR A 495 -33.92 -10.69 -13.20
C THR A 495 -34.20 -11.69 -12.08
N ARG A 496 -33.66 -12.91 -12.19
CA ARG A 496 -33.89 -13.99 -11.21
C ARG A 496 -32.93 -13.88 -10.03
N ASP A 497 -33.46 -13.95 -8.82
CA ASP A 497 -32.66 -14.02 -7.60
C ASP A 497 -32.17 -15.46 -7.36
N CYS A 498 -30.97 -15.59 -6.79
CA CYS A 498 -30.42 -16.88 -6.42
C CYS A 498 -31.14 -17.42 -5.17
N GLY A 499 -31.42 -18.73 -5.17
CA GLY A 499 -31.89 -19.46 -4.00
C GLY A 499 -30.95 -20.61 -3.65
N ASP A 500 -31.21 -21.32 -2.55
CA ASP A 500 -30.30 -22.34 -1.99
C ASP A 500 -29.86 -23.42 -3.00
N LYS A 501 -30.73 -23.77 -3.95
CA LYS A 501 -30.45 -24.77 -5.01
C LYS A 501 -29.37 -24.33 -5.99
N ASP A 502 -29.18 -23.02 -6.14
CA ASP A 502 -28.22 -22.41 -7.06
C ASP A 502 -26.80 -22.44 -6.48
N TYR A 503 -26.65 -22.76 -5.20
CA TYR A 503 -25.36 -22.88 -4.53
C TYR A 503 -24.90 -24.33 -4.42
N VAL A 504 -23.58 -24.51 -4.40
CA VAL A 504 -22.90 -25.78 -4.18
C VAL A 504 -21.81 -25.61 -3.12
N GLN A 505 -21.64 -26.64 -2.28
CA GLN A 505 -20.53 -26.66 -1.34
C GLN A 505 -19.23 -26.93 -2.09
N TRP A 506 -18.24 -26.07 -1.87
CA TRP A 506 -16.90 -26.19 -2.42
C TRP A 506 -15.89 -26.18 -1.27
N LEU A 507 -15.01 -27.19 -1.25
CA LEU A 507 -13.90 -27.27 -0.30
C LEU A 507 -12.72 -26.52 -0.89
N ALA A 508 -12.26 -25.48 -0.20
CA ALA A 508 -11.07 -24.73 -0.61
C ALA A 508 -9.80 -25.58 -0.49
N HIS A 509 -8.82 -25.27 -1.35
CA HIS A 509 -7.50 -25.94 -1.39
C HIS A 509 -7.58 -27.47 -1.54
N SER A 510 -8.66 -27.96 -2.16
CA SER A 510 -8.87 -29.39 -2.37
C SER A 510 -8.09 -29.88 -3.59
N ASP A 511 -7.31 -30.95 -3.42
CA ASP A 511 -6.59 -31.63 -4.50
C ASP A 511 -7.02 -33.10 -4.65
N ASP A 512 -7.32 -33.78 -3.55
CA ASP A 512 -7.83 -35.15 -3.50
C ASP A 512 -8.89 -35.33 -2.42
N ILE A 513 -10.16 -35.33 -2.83
CA ILE A 513 -11.34 -35.51 -1.95
C ILE A 513 -11.27 -36.84 -1.15
N SER A 514 -10.47 -37.82 -1.58
CA SER A 514 -10.31 -39.09 -0.87
C SER A 514 -9.35 -39.01 0.33
N ASP A 515 -8.47 -37.99 0.39
CA ASP A 515 -7.56 -37.79 1.52
C ASP A 515 -8.29 -37.10 2.69
N PRO A 516 -8.33 -37.70 3.90
CA PRO A 516 -8.86 -37.02 5.08
C PRO A 516 -8.13 -35.72 5.44
N LYS A 517 -6.92 -35.46 4.95
CA LYS A 517 -6.16 -34.20 5.12
C LYS A 517 -6.41 -33.16 4.03
N ASP A 518 -7.16 -33.49 2.99
CA ASP A 518 -7.46 -32.62 1.86
C ASP A 518 -8.07 -31.27 2.28
N GLY A 519 -7.60 -30.18 1.70
CA GLY A 519 -8.05 -28.82 2.01
C GLY A 519 -7.65 -28.28 3.39
N CYS A 520 -6.79 -28.98 4.15
CA CYS A 520 -6.20 -28.42 5.37
C CYS A 520 -5.13 -27.38 5.01
N MET A 521 -5.43 -26.10 5.19
CA MET A 521 -4.46 -25.02 4.97
C MET A 521 -4.36 -24.12 6.19
N LEU A 522 -3.14 -23.94 6.70
CA LEU A 522 -2.86 -23.23 7.96
C LEU A 522 -3.72 -23.76 9.11
N GLY A 523 -3.78 -25.10 9.22
CA GLY A 523 -4.43 -25.79 10.32
C GLY A 523 -5.94 -25.90 10.33
N TYR A 524 -6.66 -25.48 9.28
CA TYR A 524 -8.09 -25.75 9.16
C TYR A 524 -8.58 -25.80 7.71
N LYS A 525 -9.73 -26.45 7.50
CA LYS A 525 -10.44 -26.53 6.22
C LYS A 525 -11.54 -25.49 6.15
N GLU A 526 -11.79 -24.96 4.97
CA GLU A 526 -12.88 -24.02 4.72
C GLU A 526 -13.81 -24.55 3.63
N LYS A 527 -15.09 -24.72 3.98
CA LYS A 527 -16.15 -25.02 3.02
C LYS A 527 -16.93 -23.75 2.73
N PHE A 528 -17.02 -23.41 1.45
CA PHE A 528 -17.75 -22.27 0.93
C PHE A 528 -19.04 -22.73 0.25
N LEU A 529 -20.09 -21.93 0.35
CA LEU A 529 -21.25 -22.03 -0.54
C LEU A 529 -21.01 -21.12 -1.74
N ARG A 530 -20.69 -21.71 -2.88
CA ARG A 530 -20.41 -20.99 -4.13
C ARG A 530 -21.57 -21.11 -5.11
N LEU A 531 -21.78 -20.07 -5.91
CA LEU A 531 -22.76 -20.10 -6.98
C LEU A 531 -22.35 -21.17 -8.00
N ARG A 532 -23.30 -22.02 -8.43
CA ARG A 532 -23.01 -22.99 -9.48
C ARG A 532 -22.81 -22.26 -10.81
N LYS A 533 -21.83 -22.72 -11.58
CA LYS A 533 -21.49 -22.18 -12.90
C LYS A 533 -22.64 -22.22 -13.91
N ASP A 534 -23.57 -23.16 -13.78
CA ASP A 534 -24.76 -23.28 -14.64
C ASP A 534 -25.97 -22.46 -14.14
N SER A 535 -25.88 -21.88 -12.93
CA SER A 535 -26.96 -21.14 -12.31
C SER A 535 -26.88 -19.65 -12.63
N VAL A 536 -27.69 -19.23 -13.59
CA VAL A 536 -27.80 -17.82 -13.99
C VAL A 536 -28.82 -17.12 -13.07
N CYS A 537 -28.32 -16.36 -12.10
CA CYS A 537 -29.11 -15.55 -11.17
C CYS A 537 -28.26 -14.45 -10.53
N TRP A 538 -28.93 -13.57 -9.80
CA TRP A 538 -28.31 -12.48 -9.03
C TRP A 538 -28.11 -12.91 -7.57
N ASN A 539 -26.86 -12.82 -7.07
CA ASN A 539 -26.49 -13.12 -5.69
C ASN A 539 -27.10 -12.09 -4.73
N GLY A 540 -27.09 -10.81 -5.12
CA GLY A 540 -27.60 -9.73 -4.29
C GLY A 540 -26.51 -8.93 -3.59
N ARG A 541 -26.78 -7.65 -3.34
CA ARG A 541 -25.84 -6.76 -2.64
C ARG A 541 -25.53 -7.22 -1.21
N GLU A 542 -26.51 -7.85 -0.55
CA GLU A 542 -26.39 -8.36 0.81
C GLU A 542 -25.72 -9.74 0.87
N TYR A 543 -25.28 -10.29 -0.27
CA TYR A 543 -24.56 -11.56 -0.30
C TYR A 543 -23.36 -11.54 0.65
N GLN A 544 -23.30 -12.55 1.51
CA GLN A 544 -22.19 -12.77 2.41
C GLN A 544 -21.62 -14.15 2.14
N VAL A 545 -20.29 -14.21 2.09
CA VAL A 545 -19.58 -15.47 1.94
C VAL A 545 -19.77 -16.27 3.21
N ASN A 546 -20.51 -17.37 3.12
CA ASN A 546 -20.74 -18.27 4.24
C ASN A 546 -19.62 -19.31 4.29
N THR A 547 -18.88 -19.34 5.40
CA THR A 547 -17.76 -20.27 5.62
C THR A 547 -17.96 -21.06 6.90
N GLN A 548 -17.54 -22.32 6.87
CA GLN A 548 -17.50 -23.18 8.06
C GLN A 548 -16.07 -23.71 8.24
N PRO A 549 -15.27 -23.12 9.15
CA PRO A 549 -13.93 -23.60 9.43
C PRO A 549 -13.99 -24.94 10.19
N THR A 550 -13.23 -25.92 9.73
CA THR A 550 -13.07 -27.22 10.40
C THR A 550 -11.61 -27.42 10.77
N PRO A 551 -11.24 -27.43 12.07
CA PRO A 551 -9.85 -27.59 12.49
C PRO A 551 -9.21 -28.89 12.00
N CYS A 552 -7.92 -28.83 11.69
CA CYS A 552 -7.10 -29.97 11.26
C CYS A 552 -6.10 -30.37 12.35
N PRO A 553 -5.69 -31.65 12.41
CA PRO A 553 -4.58 -32.07 13.25
C PRO A 553 -3.25 -31.54 12.71
N CYS A 554 -2.39 -30.99 13.59
CA CYS A 554 -1.12 -30.41 13.16
C CYS A 554 -0.17 -31.45 12.52
N THR A 555 0.38 -31.10 11.35
CA THR A 555 1.47 -31.82 10.66
C THR A 555 2.77 -31.00 10.74
N LEU A 556 3.86 -31.46 10.11
CA LEU A 556 5.09 -30.64 10.02
C LEU A 556 4.95 -29.49 9.02
N ASP A 557 3.97 -29.55 8.12
CA ASP A 557 3.75 -28.53 7.09
C ASP A 557 3.12 -27.26 7.69
N ASP A 558 2.40 -27.39 8.82
CA ASP A 558 1.87 -26.28 9.64
C ASP A 558 2.97 -25.49 10.41
N PHE A 559 4.25 -25.82 10.18
CA PHE A 559 5.42 -25.19 10.83
C PHE A 559 6.45 -24.69 9.81
N LEU A 560 6.84 -23.43 9.94
CA LEU A 560 8.01 -22.85 9.26
C LEU A 560 9.30 -23.33 9.92
N CYS A 561 10.41 -23.27 9.18
CA CYS A 561 11.72 -23.38 9.80
C CYS A 561 11.98 -22.17 10.69
N ASP A 562 12.27 -22.47 11.96
CA ASP A 562 12.62 -21.48 12.96
C ASP A 562 14.00 -20.89 12.64
N PHE A 563 14.37 -19.84 13.39
CA PHE A 563 15.65 -19.19 13.18
C PHE A 563 16.83 -20.17 13.24
N GLY A 564 17.75 -20.05 12.29
CA GLY A 564 18.92 -20.92 12.18
C GLY A 564 18.66 -22.25 11.48
N TYR A 565 17.44 -22.47 10.97
CA TYR A 565 17.08 -23.65 10.20
C TYR A 565 16.60 -23.27 8.79
N TYR A 566 16.62 -24.24 7.88
CA TYR A 566 16.12 -24.10 6.51
C TYR A 566 15.60 -25.45 5.99
N ARG A 567 14.70 -25.43 5.00
CA ARG A 567 14.26 -26.65 4.30
C ARG A 567 15.22 -26.93 3.15
N GLN A 568 15.60 -28.20 2.98
CA GLN A 568 16.26 -28.65 1.76
C GLN A 568 15.22 -28.84 0.64
N GLU A 569 15.64 -28.73 -0.63
CA GLU A 569 14.75 -28.98 -1.77
C GLU A 569 14.06 -30.35 -1.65
N ASN A 570 12.74 -30.37 -1.80
CA ASN A 570 11.87 -31.56 -1.70
C ASN A 570 11.83 -32.25 -0.32
N SER A 571 12.14 -31.53 0.77
CA SER A 571 12.01 -32.05 2.13
C SER A 571 11.15 -31.13 3.01
N SER A 572 10.20 -31.70 3.74
CA SER A 572 9.45 -31.00 4.80
C SER A 572 10.27 -30.85 6.09
N GLU A 573 11.48 -31.41 6.16
CA GLU A 573 12.32 -31.33 7.36
C GLU A 573 13.17 -30.06 7.39
N CYS A 574 13.08 -29.34 8.50
CA CYS A 574 13.93 -28.21 8.83
C CYS A 574 15.28 -28.71 9.36
N VAL A 575 16.36 -28.35 8.67
CA VAL A 575 17.74 -28.68 9.04
C VAL A 575 18.50 -27.43 9.44
N GLU A 576 19.45 -27.59 10.36
CA GLU A 576 20.25 -26.49 10.89
C GLU A 576 21.16 -25.91 9.79
N GLN A 577 21.22 -24.58 9.70
CA GLN A 577 22.07 -23.88 8.74
C GLN A 577 23.56 -24.15 9.05
N PRO A 578 24.39 -24.42 8.02
CA PRO A 578 25.81 -24.72 8.22
C PRO A 578 26.56 -23.66 9.02
N ASP A 579 26.22 -22.38 8.81
CA ASP A 579 26.90 -21.23 9.42
C ASP A 579 26.52 -21.00 10.89
N LEU A 580 25.39 -21.56 11.31
CA LEU A 580 24.83 -21.45 12.67
C LEU A 580 24.94 -22.76 13.45
N LYS A 581 25.52 -23.80 12.84
CA LYS A 581 25.62 -25.13 13.42
C LYS A 581 26.31 -25.13 14.79
N GLY A 582 25.58 -25.51 15.84
CA GLY A 582 26.08 -25.60 17.21
C GLY A 582 26.31 -24.24 17.90
N LYS A 583 25.84 -23.13 17.32
CA LYS A 583 25.85 -21.82 17.98
C LYS A 583 24.57 -21.66 18.80
N VAL A 584 24.67 -20.92 19.91
CA VAL A 584 23.49 -20.52 20.68
C VAL A 584 22.77 -19.43 19.90
N LEU A 585 21.48 -19.65 19.63
CA LEU A 585 20.61 -18.68 18.95
C LEU A 585 20.07 -17.71 20.00
N GLU A 586 20.80 -16.61 20.21
CA GLU A 586 20.43 -15.54 21.13
C GLU A 586 19.88 -14.37 20.31
N PHE A 587 18.70 -13.87 20.71
CA PHE A 587 18.13 -12.66 20.13
C PHE A 587 17.73 -11.68 21.22
N CYS A 588 17.72 -10.39 20.90
CA CYS A 588 17.45 -9.33 21.85
C CYS A 588 15.99 -8.89 21.78
N LEU A 589 15.19 -9.25 22.79
CA LEU A 589 13.81 -8.77 22.96
C LEU A 589 13.72 -7.86 24.20
N HIS A 590 13.16 -6.67 24.04
CA HIS A 590 12.99 -5.68 25.12
C HIS A 590 14.28 -5.35 25.89
N GLY A 591 15.44 -5.41 25.22
CA GLY A 591 16.73 -5.22 25.87
C GLY A 591 17.13 -6.35 26.82
N LYS A 592 16.51 -7.53 26.69
CA LYS A 592 16.93 -8.78 27.31
C LYS A 592 17.28 -9.82 26.25
N GLU A 593 18.36 -10.55 26.48
CA GLU A 593 18.70 -11.71 25.65
C GLU A 593 17.72 -12.83 25.96
N GLU A 594 17.03 -13.29 24.93
CA GLU A 594 16.28 -14.53 24.98
C GLU A 594 17.05 -15.58 24.20
N GLN A 595 17.17 -16.76 24.79
CA GLN A 595 17.72 -17.93 24.14
C GLN A 595 16.58 -18.72 23.52
N LEU A 596 16.70 -18.98 22.21
CA LEU A 596 15.80 -19.87 21.50
C LEU A 596 16.22 -21.32 21.69
N GLN A 597 15.41 -22.12 22.38
CA GLN A 597 15.50 -23.58 22.35
C GLN A 597 14.44 -24.11 21.40
N THR A 598 14.86 -24.45 20.20
CA THR A 598 13.97 -24.94 19.15
C THR A 598 14.48 -26.26 18.59
N SER A 599 13.58 -27.17 18.26
CA SER A 599 13.89 -28.34 17.43
C SER A 599 13.96 -27.98 15.93
N GLY A 600 13.92 -26.70 15.59
CA GLY A 600 14.03 -26.16 14.23
C GLY A 600 12.71 -25.74 13.58
N TYR A 601 11.60 -25.83 14.31
CA TYR A 601 10.25 -25.61 13.77
C TYR A 601 9.50 -24.57 14.60
N ARG A 602 8.78 -23.69 13.91
CA ARG A 602 7.89 -22.68 14.52
C ARG A 602 6.56 -22.69 13.79
N LYS A 603 5.46 -22.70 14.54
CA LYS A 603 4.11 -22.71 13.96
C LYS A 603 3.93 -21.51 13.02
N ILE A 604 3.31 -21.71 11.86
CA ILE A 604 3.01 -20.61 10.94
C ILE A 604 2.08 -19.60 11.66
N PRO A 605 2.38 -18.29 11.64
CA PRO A 605 1.46 -17.30 12.22
C PRO A 605 0.09 -17.34 11.53
N GLY A 606 -0.97 -17.38 12.34
CA GLY A 606 -2.35 -17.56 11.84
C GLY A 606 -2.80 -19.01 11.71
N ASP A 607 -1.91 -19.98 11.91
CA ASP A 607 -2.25 -21.40 11.87
C ASP A 607 -3.08 -21.84 13.07
N LYS A 608 -4.24 -22.47 12.80
CA LYS A 608 -5.24 -22.87 13.80
C LYS A 608 -5.35 -24.39 13.98
N CYS A 609 -4.30 -25.14 13.65
CA CYS A 609 -4.29 -26.59 13.83
C CYS A 609 -4.35 -26.96 15.32
N GLU A 610 -4.98 -28.09 15.64
CA GLU A 610 -5.19 -28.60 16.99
C GLU A 610 -4.68 -30.04 17.15
N GLY A 611 -3.93 -30.34 18.21
CA GLY A 611 -3.36 -31.68 18.44
C GLY A 611 -2.29 -32.06 17.42
N GLY A 612 -2.06 -33.35 17.18
CA GLY A 612 -1.07 -33.82 16.19
C GLY A 612 0.38 -33.72 16.65
N LYS A 613 1.32 -33.56 15.69
CA LYS A 613 2.75 -33.41 15.99
C LYS A 613 3.03 -31.94 16.35
N MET A 614 3.50 -31.71 17.57
CA MET A 614 3.95 -30.39 18.03
C MET A 614 5.43 -30.47 18.37
N PRO A 615 6.34 -29.98 17.50
CA PRO A 615 7.75 -29.88 17.80
C PRO A 615 7.99 -29.02 19.06
N GLU A 616 9.02 -29.37 19.85
CA GLU A 616 9.34 -28.60 21.05
C GLU A 616 10.00 -27.27 20.70
N ARG A 617 9.39 -26.18 21.15
CA ARG A 617 9.94 -24.83 21.09
C ARG A 617 9.76 -24.14 22.44
N LYS A 618 10.85 -23.65 23.01
CA LYS A 618 10.88 -22.91 24.27
C LYS A 618 11.72 -21.65 24.08
N GLU A 619 11.18 -20.53 24.51
CA GLU A 619 11.90 -19.27 24.62
C GLU A 619 12.30 -19.12 26.09
N ILE A 620 13.61 -18.99 26.33
CA ILE A 620 14.16 -18.84 27.68
C ILE A 620 14.68 -17.42 27.80
N ASP A 621 14.04 -16.61 28.66
CA ASP A 621 14.57 -15.31 29.06
C ASP A 621 15.87 -15.54 29.85
N LEU A 622 17.01 -15.19 29.26
CA LEU A 622 18.31 -15.29 29.94
C LEU A 622 18.46 -14.19 31.00
N SER A 623 17.56 -13.20 31.02
CA SER A 623 17.58 -12.04 31.91
C SER A 623 18.88 -11.23 31.88
N MET A 624 19.74 -11.48 30.90
CA MET A 624 20.90 -10.67 30.55
C MET A 624 20.45 -9.47 29.74
N ARG A 625 20.94 -8.27 30.08
CA ARG A 625 20.57 -7.07 29.33
C ARG A 625 21.34 -7.02 28.01
N CYS A 626 20.64 -7.03 26.89
CA CYS A 626 21.17 -6.63 25.58
C CYS A 626 20.78 -5.17 25.29
N VAL A 627 21.63 -4.47 24.55
CA VAL A 627 21.40 -3.06 24.26
C VAL A 627 20.63 -2.94 22.94
N SER A 628 19.34 -2.60 23.04
CA SER A 628 18.61 -2.00 21.93
C SER A 628 18.87 -0.49 22.00
N ASP A 629 19.80 0.01 21.18
CA ASP A 629 20.34 1.38 21.22
C ASP A 629 19.35 2.48 20.76
N LEU A 630 18.10 2.45 21.25
CA LEU A 630 17.03 3.33 20.77
C LEU A 630 16.80 4.59 21.62
N VAL A 631 17.33 4.63 22.84
CA VAL A 631 17.35 5.85 23.68
C VAL A 631 18.69 5.92 24.39
N ALA A 632 19.58 6.78 23.92
CA ALA A 632 20.87 7.01 24.58
C ALA A 632 20.63 7.51 26.01
N PRO A 633 21.08 6.79 27.06
CA PRO A 633 20.95 7.24 28.45
C PRO A 633 21.93 8.38 28.79
N GLU A 634 22.70 8.88 27.82
CA GLU A 634 23.73 9.90 28.04
C GLU A 634 23.14 11.18 28.63
N LEU A 635 21.91 11.58 28.27
CA LEU A 635 21.26 12.76 28.85
C LEU A 635 20.93 12.57 30.34
N LEU A 636 20.46 11.40 30.76
CA LEU A 636 20.11 11.12 32.16
C LEU A 636 21.36 11.07 33.05
N VAL A 637 22.43 10.44 32.58
CA VAL A 637 23.70 10.36 33.32
C VAL A 637 24.35 11.75 33.41
N ILE A 638 24.35 12.54 32.34
CA ILE A 638 24.86 13.91 32.34
C ILE A 638 24.02 14.79 33.29
N ILE A 639 22.69 14.68 33.28
CA ILE A 639 21.82 15.42 34.21
C ILE A 639 22.10 15.02 35.66
N ILE A 640 22.26 13.73 35.96
CA ILE A 640 22.60 13.25 37.31
C ILE A 640 23.98 13.75 37.74
N ILE A 641 24.97 13.74 36.85
CA ILE A 641 26.32 14.28 37.11
C ILE A 641 26.27 15.79 37.37
N ILE A 642 25.52 16.56 36.56
CA ILE A 642 25.34 18.00 36.76
C ILE A 642 24.62 18.29 38.08
N MET A 643 23.61 17.49 38.44
CA MET A 643 22.88 17.64 39.71
C MET A 643 23.78 17.30 40.91
N LEU A 644 24.62 16.26 40.81
CA LEU A 644 25.59 15.90 41.84
C LEU A 644 26.70 16.95 41.99
N LEU A 645 27.19 17.51 40.88
CA LEU A 645 28.20 18.58 40.89
C LEU A 645 27.66 19.88 41.48
N SER A 646 26.40 20.23 41.19
CA SER A 646 25.75 21.43 41.77
C SER A 646 25.46 21.27 43.26
N ILE A 647 25.07 20.07 43.73
CA ILE A 647 24.93 19.77 45.16
C ILE A 647 26.30 19.85 45.86
N ALA A 648 27.34 19.27 45.28
CA ALA A 648 28.70 19.33 45.84
C ALA A 648 29.23 20.77 45.91
N ALA A 649 29.03 21.57 44.85
CA ALA A 649 29.37 22.98 44.84
C ALA A 649 28.60 23.77 45.91
N GLY A 650 27.30 23.49 46.08
CA GLY A 650 26.47 24.08 47.13
C GLY A 650 26.96 23.75 48.54
N VAL A 651 27.35 22.50 48.80
CA VAL A 651 27.90 22.07 50.09
C VAL A 651 29.26 22.74 50.38
N VAL A 652 30.12 22.91 49.37
CA VAL A 652 31.39 23.62 49.52
C VAL A 652 31.16 25.11 49.77
N PHE A 653 30.19 25.73 49.09
CA PHE A 653 29.83 27.14 49.28
C PHE A 653 29.27 27.39 50.68
N VAL A 654 28.38 26.53 51.18
CA VAL A 654 27.82 26.60 52.54
C VAL A 654 28.90 26.34 53.59
N LYS A 655 29.80 25.37 53.38
CA LYS A 655 30.92 25.10 54.30
C LYS A 655 31.91 26.27 54.36
N LYS A 656 32.13 26.98 53.24
CA LYS A 656 33.01 28.16 53.19
C LYS A 656 32.37 29.40 53.83
N TYR A 657 31.05 29.55 53.79
CA TYR A 657 30.34 30.69 54.39
C TYR A 657 29.92 30.49 55.86
N VAL A 658 29.64 29.25 56.30
CA VAL A 658 29.16 28.98 57.67
C VAL A 658 30.31 28.69 58.66
N CYS A 659 31.47 28.19 58.19
CA CYS A 659 32.63 27.91 59.05
C CYS A 659 33.80 28.91 58.89
N GLY A 660 33.66 29.90 58.00
CA GLY A 660 34.68 30.91 57.69
C GLY A 660 34.36 32.29 58.28
N GLY A 661 34.03 32.36 59.56
CA GLY A 661 33.80 33.63 60.24
C GLY A 661 35.11 34.43 60.42
N ARG A 662 35.35 35.43 59.56
CA ARG A 662 35.96 36.69 60.00
C ARG A 662 35.53 37.86 59.13
N SER A 663 34.82 38.74 59.82
CA SER A 663 34.24 40.02 59.43
C SER A 663 35.26 41.01 58.87
N VAL A 664 34.98 41.57 57.69
CA VAL A 664 35.35 42.95 57.33
C VAL A 664 34.19 43.54 56.52
N PHE A 665 33.50 44.50 57.14
CA PHE A 665 32.61 45.44 56.47
C PHE A 665 33.44 46.32 55.52
N LEU A 666 33.05 46.42 54.26
CA LEU A 666 33.48 47.52 53.39
C LEU A 666 32.25 48.11 52.70
N VAL A 667 31.83 49.25 53.25
CA VAL A 667 30.92 50.22 52.64
C VAL A 667 31.71 51.00 51.60
N HIS A 668 31.22 51.11 50.37
CA HIS A 668 31.63 52.19 49.47
C HIS A 668 30.42 52.88 48.81
N ARG A 669 30.42 54.20 48.98
CA ARG A 669 29.54 55.20 48.36
C ARG A 669 30.01 55.51 46.93
N TYR A 670 29.05 56.04 46.17
CA TYR A 670 29.14 56.67 44.84
C TYR A 670 30.28 57.68 44.65
N SER A 671 30.80 57.75 43.41
CA SER A 671 31.27 59.00 42.78
C SER A 671 31.10 58.94 41.25
N VAL A 672 30.64 60.07 40.71
CA VAL A 672 30.35 60.40 39.30
C VAL A 672 31.60 61.03 38.63
N LEU A 673 31.58 61.03 37.28
CA LEU A 673 32.29 61.85 36.26
C LEU A 673 33.28 61.07 35.37
N GLN A 674 33.03 60.96 34.04
CA GLN A 674 33.29 61.94 32.93
C GLN A 674 34.79 61.90 32.54
N GLN A 675 35.30 61.86 31.30
CA GLN A 675 34.83 62.01 29.91
C GLN A 675 36.02 61.65 28.99
N HIS A 676 35.74 61.31 27.71
CA HIS A 676 36.59 61.57 26.52
C HIS A 676 37.95 60.81 26.39
N VAL A 677 38.47 60.41 25.22
CA VAL A 677 38.34 60.89 23.83
C VAL A 677 39.01 59.86 22.87
N GLU A 678 38.44 59.70 21.65
CA GLU A 678 39.05 59.49 20.30
C GLU A 678 40.11 58.38 20.06
N ASP A 679 40.37 57.85 18.86
CA ASP A 679 39.73 57.75 17.54
C ASP A 679 40.63 56.82 16.68
N ASN A 680 40.10 56.44 15.51
CA ASN A 680 40.75 55.96 14.27
C ASN A 680 40.55 54.45 13.95
N ALA A 681 39.78 54.04 12.92
CA ALA A 681 39.97 54.22 11.45
C ALA A 681 41.21 53.43 10.97
N VAL A 682 41.23 52.63 9.88
CA VAL A 682 40.43 52.53 8.65
C VAL A 682 40.88 51.26 7.85
N ASP A 683 40.00 50.79 6.95
CA ASP A 683 40.13 49.97 5.71
C ASP A 683 41.27 48.97 5.44
N GLY A 684 40.88 47.91 4.70
CA GLY A 684 41.79 47.14 3.84
C GLY A 684 41.13 45.96 3.13
N MET A 685 40.43 46.25 2.04
CA MET A 685 39.95 45.31 1.02
C MET A 685 41.14 44.70 0.25
N ASP A 686 41.06 43.43 -0.16
CA ASP A 686 41.48 42.94 -1.48
C ASP A 686 41.29 41.42 -1.63
N ASP A 687 40.71 41.04 -2.77
CA ASP A 687 40.55 39.71 -3.35
C ASP A 687 41.14 39.79 -4.77
N PRO A 688 41.78 38.76 -5.33
CA PRO A 688 41.27 38.25 -6.61
C PRO A 688 41.49 36.72 -6.88
N LEU A 689 40.44 36.08 -7.44
CA LEU A 689 40.34 35.32 -8.74
C LEU A 689 41.57 34.45 -9.19
N GLU A 690 41.51 33.22 -9.73
CA GLU A 690 40.54 32.33 -10.43
C GLU A 690 40.99 30.85 -10.24
N THR A 691 40.19 29.78 -10.36
CA THR A 691 39.87 29.12 -11.65
C THR A 691 38.90 27.93 -11.50
N ASN A 692 37.85 27.96 -12.32
CA ASN A 692 37.08 26.89 -12.98
C ASN A 692 37.14 25.42 -12.49
N HIS A 693 35.97 24.86 -12.16
CA HIS A 693 35.47 23.63 -12.79
C HIS A 693 33.93 23.59 -12.82
N THR A 694 33.39 23.39 -14.01
CA THR A 694 31.97 23.25 -14.36
C THR A 694 31.41 21.85 -14.07
N GLN A 695 30.12 21.86 -13.74
CA GLN A 695 29.09 20.82 -13.97
C GLN A 695 29.29 19.43 -13.34
N ASN A 696 28.40 19.10 -12.38
CA ASN A 696 27.69 17.83 -12.45
C ASN A 696 26.27 17.94 -11.89
N GLY A 697 25.35 17.27 -12.57
CA GLY A 697 23.90 17.43 -12.46
C GLY A 697 23.32 17.03 -11.10
N LYS A 698 22.31 17.79 -10.68
CA LYS A 698 21.36 17.35 -9.66
C LYS A 698 20.59 16.17 -10.24
N ILE A 699 20.82 14.98 -9.67
CA ILE A 699 19.90 13.85 -9.79
C ILE A 699 18.80 14.12 -8.77
N GLU A 700 17.62 14.45 -9.28
CA GLU A 700 16.39 14.65 -8.53
C GLU A 700 15.77 13.26 -8.33
N PHE A 701 15.79 12.76 -7.09
CA PHE A 701 15.19 11.46 -6.75
C PHE A 701 13.71 11.66 -6.44
N HIS A 702 12.86 11.02 -7.26
CA HIS A 702 11.43 10.88 -7.04
C HIS A 702 11.17 9.92 -5.87
N ASP A 703 10.33 10.34 -4.94
CA ASP A 703 9.94 9.63 -3.72
C ASP A 703 8.57 9.00 -3.98
N ASP A 704 8.53 7.94 -4.79
CA ASP A 704 7.31 7.17 -5.03
C ASP A 704 7.29 6.00 -4.03
N SER A 705 6.55 6.18 -2.95
CA SER A 705 6.08 5.11 -2.06
C SER A 705 4.65 5.46 -1.67
N ASP A 706 3.76 5.33 -2.65
CA ASP A 706 2.32 5.41 -2.46
C ASP A 706 1.80 4.10 -1.88
N GLU A 707 1.82 3.97 -0.56
CA GLU A 707 0.79 3.28 0.24
C GLU A 707 0.84 3.85 1.68
N VAL A 708 0.22 5.02 1.89
CA VAL A 708 0.08 5.61 3.23
C VAL A 708 -1.30 5.25 3.78
N GLN A 709 -1.38 4.11 4.45
CA GLN A 709 -2.42 3.87 5.45
C GLN A 709 -1.98 4.57 6.75
N TRP A 710 -2.77 5.55 7.20
CA TRP A 710 -2.71 6.28 8.48
C TRP A 710 -1.57 5.96 9.45
N ILE A 711 -0.68 6.92 9.79
CA ILE A 711 -0.55 7.50 11.15
C ILE A 711 0.16 8.89 11.10
N PRO A 712 -0.27 9.93 11.85
CA PRO A 712 0.52 11.15 12.05
C PRO A 712 1.65 10.86 13.05
N PHE A 713 2.91 10.85 12.59
CA PHE A 713 4.07 10.98 13.49
C PHE A 713 5.04 12.04 12.99
N LEU A 714 5.62 12.79 13.94
CA LEU A 714 6.39 14.00 13.70
C LEU A 714 7.90 13.75 13.76
N CYS A 715 8.66 14.42 12.89
CA CYS A 715 10.12 14.48 12.94
C CYS A 715 10.60 15.84 13.43
N SER A 716 11.44 15.89 14.47
CA SER A 716 12.10 17.13 14.91
C SER A 716 13.59 16.96 15.12
N TYR A 717 14.33 18.06 15.02
CA TYR A 717 15.74 18.16 15.36
C TYR A 717 15.91 18.90 16.68
N THR A 718 16.77 18.38 17.57
CA THR A 718 17.30 19.13 18.71
C THR A 718 18.58 19.83 18.28
N GLY A 719 18.59 21.16 18.33
CA GLY A 719 19.82 21.96 18.31
C GLY A 719 20.64 21.81 19.59
#